data_AF-A0A6N7PIA1-F1
#
_entry.id   AF-A0A6N7PIA1-F1
#
_cell.length_a   1.000
_cell.length_b   1.000
_cell.length_c   1.000
_cell.angle_alpha   90.00
_cell.angle_beta   90.00
_cell.angle_gamma   90.00
#
_symmetry.space_group_name_H-M   'P 1'
#
loop_
_entity.id
_entity.type
_entity.pdbx_description
1 polymer ?
#
loop_
_entity_poly.entity_id
_entity_poly.type
_entity_poly.pdbx_seq_one_letter_code
_entity_poly.pdbx_strand_id
1 'polypeptide(L)'
;MSAPAPKNLPRHASHRYHTVLVAVGAFLFLIGAASLAQVFLLGVESPFLLGIGPVFAWLGALLGVLAGVGLRIGARIPIVNTSFDLINRGRLAEAEGYLDIAEQGRPHPLVVSVAAVQRGLIAMRRGDLPAAIAHIDRAIATPLGLFYRAQTRMQIVNARAIRAFLRAASGEREGARADIEAVRESPDALPQSLGRIALAESILLERSGDREALREHLVTHHELLFDSTDRRERAIVRAFQRMLEATATSVYRKGAKRDEGSEEPPLADWIAAVVPEAAPFVEASGARPDRTAELPEPEATDDAKKAVSAARKAAEKAAPVKQAPKPGRVVLLWAVLIIFSLVLWQALASAPASGRGAPPSGLSEAAPTLMSAFPALFLVVLVGLFARNLLENRRHTKALLRGLNLVGQGKFDEGAEVLEGLTKIRLDLNAAQAHLALATLAEQRTDLTKALEHCDRGLARLSRYAMRISASDILLPDLVSERAFLLAAMDRHAEASAELASLPPAYPYKSRALFRVRLLSLVRQGDLQGAADLVARAGLDLPLSSRDEMLVDTVRAATSPETAGAGEIPRLKRELRTYAPLRRWMETFAPGALTALERTSEETPLEAVKDEDTRAEEEALAEEEAVRAGARGVVLAS
;
A
#
# COMPACT_ATOMS: atom_id res chain seq x y z
N MET A 1 -13.55 -28.67 6.57
CA MET A 1 -13.55 -28.88 5.10
C MET A 1 -13.27 -27.54 4.47
N SER A 2 -12.15 -27.38 3.74
CA SER A 2 -11.77 -26.11 3.12
C SER A 2 -12.79 -25.75 2.04
N ALA A 3 -13.32 -24.53 2.05
CA ALA A 3 -14.19 -24.06 0.97
C ALA A 3 -13.41 -24.14 -0.36
N PRO A 4 -14.04 -24.62 -1.45
CA PRO A 4 -13.39 -24.64 -2.76
C PRO A 4 -12.99 -23.21 -3.15
N ALA A 5 -11.78 -23.05 -3.68
CA ALA A 5 -11.31 -21.74 -4.15
C ALA A 5 -12.35 -21.12 -5.10
N PRO A 6 -12.67 -19.82 -4.95
CA PRO A 6 -13.68 -19.18 -5.77
C PRO A 6 -13.30 -19.34 -7.24
N LYS A 7 -14.17 -19.99 -8.02
CA LYS A 7 -13.92 -20.36 -9.43
C LYS A 7 -13.67 -19.16 -10.36
N ASN A 8 -13.82 -17.94 -9.85
CA ASN A 8 -13.82 -16.70 -10.61
C ASN A 8 -12.65 -15.76 -10.29
N LEU A 9 -11.56 -16.23 -9.66
CA LEU A 9 -10.39 -15.36 -9.45
C LEU A 9 -9.79 -14.93 -10.80
N PRO A 10 -9.76 -13.63 -11.11
CA PRO A 10 -9.24 -13.14 -12.38
C PRO A 10 -7.74 -13.50 -12.49
N ARG A 11 -7.34 -14.02 -13.65
CA ARG A 11 -5.92 -14.31 -13.91
C ARG A 11 -5.14 -13.01 -13.89
N HIS A 12 -4.08 -12.97 -13.10
CA HIS A 12 -3.20 -11.81 -13.02
C HIS A 12 -2.57 -11.47 -14.38
N ALA A 13 -2.36 -10.19 -14.67
CA ALA A 13 -1.81 -9.71 -15.93
C ALA A 13 -0.41 -10.31 -16.24
N SER A 14 0.36 -10.60 -15.20
CA SER A 14 1.67 -11.24 -15.33
C SER A 14 1.63 -12.68 -15.81
N HIS A 15 0.48 -13.37 -15.74
CA HIS A 15 0.38 -14.77 -16.16
C HIS A 15 0.82 -14.93 -17.62
N ARG A 16 0.29 -14.10 -18.54
CA ARG A 16 0.66 -14.16 -19.96
C ARG A 16 2.15 -13.90 -20.18
N TYR A 17 2.70 -12.91 -19.49
CA TYR A 17 4.12 -12.58 -19.57
C TYR A 17 5.01 -13.73 -19.11
N HIS A 18 4.70 -14.35 -17.97
CA HIS A 18 5.47 -15.49 -17.49
C HIS A 18 5.24 -16.75 -18.33
N THR A 19 4.05 -16.99 -18.90
CA THR A 19 3.85 -18.08 -19.86
C THR A 19 4.75 -17.93 -21.08
N VAL A 20 4.88 -16.71 -21.62
CA VAL A 20 5.81 -16.43 -22.72
C VAL A 20 7.26 -16.68 -22.28
N LEU A 21 7.65 -16.26 -21.07
CA LEU A 21 8.99 -16.56 -20.55
C LEU A 21 9.25 -18.05 -20.37
N VAL A 22 8.26 -18.85 -19.95
CA VAL A 22 8.37 -20.32 -19.91
C VAL A 22 8.61 -20.86 -21.33
N ALA A 23 7.83 -20.41 -22.32
CA ALA A 23 7.97 -20.88 -23.70
C ALA A 23 9.34 -20.53 -24.29
N VAL A 24 9.78 -19.27 -24.11
CA VAL A 24 11.11 -18.82 -24.54
C VAL A 24 12.21 -19.57 -23.80
N GLY A 25 12.07 -19.76 -22.48
CA GLY A 25 13.03 -20.52 -21.68
C GLY A 25 13.14 -21.98 -22.12
N ALA A 26 12.01 -22.65 -22.36
CA ALA A 26 11.98 -24.01 -22.86
C ALA A 26 12.61 -24.13 -24.26
N PHE A 27 12.32 -23.19 -25.16
CA PHE A 27 12.92 -23.15 -26.49
C PHE A 27 14.44 -23.02 -26.44
N LEU A 28 14.96 -22.07 -25.65
CA LEU A 28 16.41 -21.90 -25.44
C LEU A 28 17.04 -23.13 -24.80
N PHE A 29 16.35 -23.74 -23.82
CA PHE A 29 16.83 -24.97 -23.20
C PHE A 29 16.95 -26.12 -24.20
N LEU A 30 15.94 -26.30 -25.07
CA LEU A 30 15.96 -27.34 -26.10
C LEU A 30 17.08 -27.12 -27.14
N ILE A 31 17.33 -25.87 -27.54
CA ILE A 31 18.48 -25.53 -28.39
C ILE A 31 19.79 -25.96 -27.70
N GLY A 32 19.96 -25.56 -26.44
CA GLY A 32 21.16 -25.90 -25.68
C GLY A 32 21.36 -27.40 -25.50
N ALA A 33 20.29 -28.13 -25.16
CA ALA A 33 20.30 -29.58 -25.01
C ALA A 33 20.58 -30.30 -26.33
N ALA A 34 20.00 -29.85 -27.44
CA ALA A 34 20.27 -30.41 -28.77
C ALA A 34 21.74 -30.19 -29.19
N SER A 35 22.30 -29.00 -28.94
CA SER A 35 23.72 -28.73 -29.18
C SER A 35 24.64 -29.64 -28.36
N LEU A 36 24.32 -29.84 -27.08
CA LEU A 36 25.07 -30.77 -26.22
C LEU A 36 24.93 -32.22 -26.68
N ALA A 37 23.74 -32.64 -27.10
CA ALA A 37 23.50 -33.97 -27.64
C ALA A 37 24.30 -34.23 -28.92
N GLN A 38 24.42 -33.25 -29.82
CA GLN A 38 25.27 -33.36 -31.00
C GLN A 38 26.75 -33.58 -30.63
N VAL A 39 27.25 -32.89 -29.62
CA VAL A 39 28.63 -33.07 -29.15
C VAL A 39 28.83 -34.46 -28.54
N PHE A 40 28.00 -34.84 -27.56
CA PHE A 40 28.26 -36.04 -26.77
C PHE A 40 27.77 -37.34 -27.41
N LEU A 41 26.67 -37.31 -28.16
CA LEU A 41 26.09 -38.52 -28.76
C LEU A 41 26.57 -38.74 -30.20
N LEU A 42 26.77 -37.67 -30.96
CA LEU A 42 27.18 -37.76 -32.37
C LEU A 42 28.68 -37.53 -32.57
N GLY A 43 29.43 -37.26 -31.49
CA GLY A 43 30.87 -37.03 -31.57
C GLY A 43 31.24 -35.78 -32.36
N VAL A 44 30.34 -34.78 -32.43
CA VAL A 44 30.61 -33.54 -33.16
C VAL A 44 31.62 -32.70 -32.36
N GLU A 45 32.88 -32.71 -32.79
CA GLU A 45 33.96 -31.90 -32.23
C GLU A 45 33.86 -30.43 -32.67
N SER A 46 32.80 -29.75 -32.25
CA SER A 46 32.63 -28.32 -32.50
C SER A 46 32.83 -27.52 -31.20
N PRO A 47 33.92 -26.75 -31.06
CA PRO A 47 34.14 -25.84 -29.93
C PRO A 47 32.99 -24.85 -29.73
N PHE A 48 32.31 -24.49 -30.82
CA PHE A 48 31.14 -23.63 -30.79
C PHE A 48 29.94 -24.29 -30.09
N LEU A 49 29.59 -25.52 -30.46
CA LEU A 49 28.49 -26.26 -29.83
C LEU A 49 28.77 -26.52 -28.33
N LEU A 50 30.03 -26.82 -28.01
CA LEU A 50 30.53 -26.95 -26.63
C LEU A 50 30.38 -25.66 -25.82
N GLY A 51 30.61 -24.49 -26.41
CA GLY A 51 30.49 -23.21 -25.72
C GLY A 51 29.05 -22.70 -25.61
N ILE A 52 28.28 -22.78 -26.70
CA ILE A 52 26.94 -22.16 -26.77
C ILE A 52 25.84 -23.04 -26.17
N GLY A 53 25.98 -24.37 -26.27
CA GLY A 53 25.02 -25.33 -25.76
C GLY A 53 24.74 -25.12 -24.27
N PRO A 54 25.78 -25.10 -23.40
CA PRO A 54 25.62 -24.83 -21.98
C PRO A 54 25.01 -23.45 -21.68
N VAL A 55 25.37 -22.41 -22.43
CA VAL A 55 24.86 -21.05 -22.22
C VAL A 55 23.36 -20.98 -22.49
N PHE A 56 22.90 -21.55 -23.61
CA PHE A 56 21.47 -21.59 -23.93
C PHE A 56 20.69 -22.50 -22.99
N ALA A 57 21.24 -23.66 -22.62
CA ALA A 57 20.63 -24.54 -21.64
C ALA A 57 20.48 -23.83 -20.28
N TRP A 58 21.53 -23.16 -19.81
CA TRP A 58 21.51 -22.43 -18.54
C TRP A 58 20.55 -21.24 -18.58
N LEU A 59 20.58 -20.43 -19.64
CA LEU A 59 19.68 -19.28 -19.79
C LEU A 59 18.22 -19.73 -19.89
N GLY A 60 17.96 -20.80 -20.64
CA GLY A 60 16.64 -21.41 -20.76
C GLY A 60 16.12 -21.93 -19.42
N ALA A 61 16.97 -22.62 -18.67
CA ALA A 61 16.66 -23.09 -17.32
C ALA A 61 16.39 -21.91 -16.36
N LEU A 62 17.23 -20.87 -16.38
CA LEU A 62 17.06 -19.68 -15.56
C LEU A 62 15.73 -18.96 -15.84
N LEU A 63 15.40 -18.76 -17.13
CA LEU A 63 14.12 -18.16 -17.53
C LEU A 63 12.95 -19.04 -17.11
N GLY A 64 13.05 -20.36 -17.24
CA GLY A 64 12.05 -21.32 -16.76
C GLY A 64 11.83 -21.21 -15.24
N VAL A 65 12.90 -21.12 -14.45
CA VAL A 65 12.83 -20.94 -12.99
C VAL A 65 12.19 -19.60 -12.65
N LEU A 66 12.67 -18.49 -13.24
CA LEU A 66 12.11 -17.15 -12.99
C LEU A 66 10.64 -17.05 -13.36
N ALA A 67 10.24 -17.65 -14.49
CA ALA A 67 8.87 -17.69 -14.93
C ALA A 67 7.99 -18.58 -14.04
N GLY A 68 8.49 -19.74 -13.61
CA GLY A 68 7.78 -20.61 -12.66
C GLY A 68 7.57 -19.93 -11.30
N VAL A 69 8.58 -19.21 -10.80
CA VAL A 69 8.47 -18.38 -9.59
C VAL A 69 7.44 -17.26 -9.80
N GLY A 70 7.51 -16.55 -10.92
CA GLY A 70 6.59 -15.47 -11.28
C GLY A 70 5.13 -15.92 -11.40
N LEU A 71 4.87 -17.08 -12.02
CA LEU A 71 3.53 -17.68 -12.12
C LEU A 71 2.96 -18.03 -10.74
N ARG A 72 3.78 -18.62 -9.86
CA ARG A 72 3.36 -18.99 -8.50
C ARG A 72 3.01 -17.78 -7.65
N ILE A 73 3.81 -16.73 -7.74
CA ILE A 73 3.59 -15.49 -6.98
C ILE A 73 2.43 -14.70 -7.56
N GLY A 74 2.40 -14.52 -8.88
CA GLY A 74 1.36 -13.76 -9.58
C GLY A 74 -0.05 -14.32 -9.37
N ALA A 75 -0.20 -15.62 -9.11
CA ALA A 75 -1.49 -16.20 -8.76
C ALA A 75 -1.96 -15.87 -7.33
N ARG A 76 -1.04 -15.53 -6.42
CA ARG A 76 -1.33 -15.28 -5.00
C ARG A 76 -1.40 -13.80 -4.62
N ILE A 77 -0.71 -12.93 -5.37
CA ILE A 77 -0.76 -11.48 -5.13
C ILE A 77 -2.21 -10.95 -5.13
N PRO A 78 -3.07 -11.27 -6.12
CA PRO A 78 -4.45 -10.80 -6.11
C PRO A 78 -5.24 -11.24 -4.88
N ILE A 79 -4.94 -12.44 -4.35
CA ILE A 79 -5.62 -13.01 -3.17
C ILE A 79 -5.26 -12.21 -1.93
N VAL A 80 -3.97 -11.97 -1.67
CA VAL A 80 -3.52 -11.19 -0.51
C VAL A 80 -3.89 -9.71 -0.61
N ASN A 81 -4.01 -9.18 -1.83
CA ASN A 81 -4.50 -7.82 -2.03
C ASN A 81 -6.00 -7.72 -1.75
N THR A 82 -6.79 -8.70 -2.19
CA THR A 82 -8.23 -8.75 -1.92
C THR A 82 -8.50 -8.90 -0.43
N SER A 83 -7.76 -9.77 0.28
CA SER A 83 -7.88 -9.87 1.75
C SER A 83 -7.54 -8.55 2.43
N PHE A 84 -6.56 -7.80 1.93
CA PHE A 84 -6.24 -6.48 2.49
C PHE A 84 -7.40 -5.48 2.34
N ASP A 85 -8.04 -5.40 1.17
CA ASP A 85 -9.23 -4.55 0.98
C ASP A 85 -10.38 -4.99 1.90
N LEU A 86 -10.60 -6.31 2.06
CA LEU A 86 -11.60 -6.87 2.97
C LEU A 86 -11.34 -6.53 4.44
N ILE A 87 -10.07 -6.58 4.88
CA ILE A 87 -9.67 -6.12 6.23
C ILE A 87 -10.09 -4.67 6.41
N ASN A 88 -9.74 -3.79 5.46
CA ASN A 88 -10.10 -2.37 5.52
C ASN A 88 -11.61 -2.12 5.51
N ARG A 89 -12.40 -3.07 5.02
CA ARG A 89 -13.87 -3.02 5.05
C ARG A 89 -14.49 -3.58 6.34
N GLY A 90 -13.67 -4.10 7.26
CA GLY A 90 -14.15 -4.80 8.46
C GLY A 90 -14.71 -6.21 8.20
N ARG A 91 -14.55 -6.76 7.00
CA ARG A 91 -14.99 -8.12 6.63
C ARG A 91 -13.90 -9.14 6.99
N LEU A 92 -13.61 -9.27 8.29
CA LEU A 92 -12.41 -9.97 8.77
C LEU A 92 -12.47 -11.48 8.51
N ALA A 93 -13.60 -12.17 8.73
CA ALA A 93 -13.72 -13.60 8.46
C ALA A 93 -13.53 -13.94 6.98
N GLU A 94 -14.06 -13.12 6.07
CA GLU A 94 -13.84 -13.30 4.64
C GLU A 94 -12.37 -13.10 4.27
N ALA A 95 -11.72 -12.06 4.82
CA ALA A 95 -10.30 -11.85 4.62
C ALA A 95 -9.47 -13.06 5.07
N GLU A 96 -9.80 -13.69 6.21
CA GLU A 96 -9.17 -14.93 6.67
C GLU A 96 -9.36 -16.07 5.69
N GLY A 97 -10.55 -16.23 5.10
CA GLY A 97 -10.80 -17.23 4.07
C GLY A 97 -9.91 -17.05 2.83
N TYR A 98 -9.65 -15.80 2.40
CA TYR A 98 -8.68 -15.53 1.33
C TYR A 98 -7.25 -15.84 1.76
N LEU A 99 -6.88 -15.55 3.01
CA LEU A 99 -5.55 -15.85 3.55
C LEU A 99 -5.31 -17.37 3.65
N ASP A 100 -6.31 -18.15 4.05
CA ASP A 100 -6.26 -19.61 4.04
C ASP A 100 -5.94 -20.13 2.63
N ILE A 101 -6.58 -19.59 1.59
CA ILE A 101 -6.30 -19.94 0.19
C ILE A 101 -4.88 -19.53 -0.20
N ALA A 102 -4.43 -18.34 0.21
CA ALA A 102 -3.08 -17.84 -0.10
C ALA A 102 -1.96 -18.70 0.53
N GLU A 103 -2.23 -19.33 1.67
CA GLU A 103 -1.28 -20.16 2.42
C GLU A 103 -1.26 -21.63 1.94
N GLN A 104 -2.31 -22.10 1.27
CA GLN A 104 -2.38 -23.47 0.75
C GLN A 104 -1.24 -23.81 -0.23
N GLY A 105 -0.81 -25.09 -0.22
CA GLY A 105 0.22 -25.65 -1.10
C GLY A 105 1.65 -25.36 -0.64
N ARG A 106 2.53 -24.95 -1.56
CA ARG A 106 3.92 -24.54 -1.26
C ARG A 106 4.01 -23.01 -1.29
N PRO A 107 3.77 -22.30 -0.17
CA PRO A 107 3.68 -20.86 -0.19
C PRO A 107 5.04 -20.21 -0.37
N HIS A 108 5.05 -19.15 -1.17
CA HIS A 108 6.25 -18.34 -1.37
C HIS A 108 6.52 -17.52 -0.11
N PRO A 109 7.78 -17.40 0.39
CA PRO A 109 8.08 -16.73 1.65
C PRO A 109 7.50 -15.31 1.76
N LEU A 110 7.56 -14.52 0.69
CA LEU A 110 6.94 -13.19 0.66
C LEU A 110 5.42 -13.23 0.94
N VAL A 111 4.72 -14.20 0.35
CA VAL A 111 3.27 -14.35 0.53
C VAL A 111 2.96 -14.80 1.96
N VAL A 112 3.76 -15.71 2.53
CA VAL A 112 3.62 -16.12 3.93
C VAL A 112 3.82 -14.94 4.87
N SER A 113 4.85 -14.13 4.65
CA SER A 113 5.12 -12.94 5.47
C SER A 113 3.96 -11.94 5.41
N VAL A 114 3.46 -11.64 4.21
CA VAL A 114 2.32 -10.72 4.03
C VAL A 114 1.04 -11.29 4.65
N ALA A 115 0.74 -12.58 4.47
CA ALA A 115 -0.41 -13.24 5.08
C ALA A 115 -0.32 -13.20 6.62
N ALA A 116 0.85 -13.47 7.18
CA ALA A 116 1.10 -13.39 8.61
C ALA A 116 0.91 -11.95 9.16
N VAL A 117 1.38 -10.92 8.44
CA VAL A 117 1.10 -9.52 8.81
C VAL A 117 -0.40 -9.24 8.82
N GLN A 118 -1.12 -9.65 7.77
CA GLN A 118 -2.55 -9.40 7.65
C GLN A 118 -3.37 -10.14 8.73
N ARG A 119 -3.02 -11.38 9.08
CA ARG A 119 -3.62 -12.07 10.23
C ARG A 119 -3.33 -11.35 11.54
N GLY A 120 -2.12 -10.81 11.70
CA GLY A 120 -1.77 -9.96 12.83
C GLY A 120 -2.67 -8.73 12.94
N LEU A 121 -2.94 -8.06 11.81
CA LEU A 121 -3.87 -6.92 11.75
C LEU A 121 -5.32 -7.34 12.08
N ILE A 122 -5.78 -8.50 11.61
CA ILE A 122 -7.11 -9.04 11.93
C ILE A 122 -7.24 -9.30 13.43
N ALA A 123 -6.29 -10.01 14.03
CA ALA A 123 -6.27 -10.28 15.47
C ALA A 123 -6.20 -8.98 16.29
N MET A 124 -5.36 -8.03 15.86
CA MET A 124 -5.27 -6.71 16.47
C MET A 124 -6.61 -5.98 16.43
N ARG A 125 -7.31 -5.98 15.29
CA ARG A 125 -8.64 -5.34 15.15
C ARG A 125 -9.71 -5.99 16.03
N ARG A 126 -9.63 -7.31 16.26
CA ARG A 126 -10.49 -8.04 17.21
C ARG A 126 -10.15 -7.76 18.68
N GLY A 127 -9.05 -7.06 18.97
CA GLY A 127 -8.56 -6.81 20.33
C GLY A 127 -7.74 -7.95 20.93
N ASP A 128 -7.40 -8.98 20.14
CA ASP A 128 -6.58 -10.12 20.58
C ASP A 128 -5.09 -9.81 20.36
N LEU A 129 -4.50 -9.07 21.30
CA LEU A 129 -3.09 -8.68 21.25
C LEU A 129 -2.13 -9.88 21.27
N PRO A 130 -2.33 -10.92 22.11
CA PRO A 130 -1.45 -12.09 22.09
C PRO A 130 -1.42 -12.81 20.73
N ALA A 131 -2.58 -13.05 20.11
CA ALA A 131 -2.62 -13.66 18.79
C ALA A 131 -1.98 -12.75 17.73
N ALA A 132 -2.25 -11.44 17.79
CA ALA A 132 -1.64 -10.47 16.89
C ALA A 132 -0.10 -10.52 16.94
N ILE A 133 0.48 -10.51 18.14
CA ILE A 133 1.94 -10.61 18.32
C ILE A 133 2.47 -11.93 17.75
N ALA A 134 1.82 -13.07 18.02
CA ALA A 134 2.23 -14.37 17.51
C ALA A 134 2.22 -14.43 15.96
N HIS A 135 1.23 -13.81 15.31
CA HIS A 135 1.19 -13.69 13.86
C HIS A 135 2.33 -12.80 13.32
N ILE A 136 2.58 -11.67 13.96
CA ILE A 136 3.64 -10.74 13.58
C ILE A 136 5.04 -11.36 13.78
N ASP A 137 5.25 -12.14 14.84
CA ASP A 137 6.49 -12.88 15.06
C ASP A 137 6.77 -13.87 13.93
N ARG A 138 5.74 -14.56 13.43
CA ARG A 138 5.86 -15.42 12.24
C ARG A 138 6.26 -14.63 10.99
N ALA A 139 5.72 -13.43 10.80
CA ALA A 139 6.11 -12.57 9.69
C ALA A 139 7.59 -12.16 9.78
N ILE A 140 8.06 -11.80 10.98
CA ILE A 140 9.46 -11.42 11.25
C ILE A 140 10.42 -12.60 11.05
N ALA A 141 10.01 -13.81 11.45
CA ALA A 141 10.78 -15.04 11.31
C ALA A 141 10.87 -15.56 9.86
N THR A 142 10.19 -14.92 8.90
CA THR A 142 10.19 -15.38 7.51
C THR A 142 11.59 -15.29 6.89
N PRO A 143 12.11 -16.36 6.26
CA PRO A 143 13.43 -16.34 5.64
C PRO A 143 13.50 -15.36 4.47
N LEU A 144 14.61 -14.64 4.39
CA LEU A 144 14.90 -13.73 3.28
C LEU A 144 15.17 -14.53 2.00
N GLY A 145 14.20 -14.57 1.08
CA GLY A 145 14.39 -15.18 -0.23
C GLY A 145 15.38 -14.40 -1.11
N LEU A 146 16.07 -15.08 -2.03
CA LEU A 146 17.10 -14.47 -2.89
C LEU A 146 16.53 -13.39 -3.83
N PHE A 147 15.39 -13.67 -4.48
CA PHE A 147 14.79 -12.79 -5.50
C PHE A 147 13.95 -11.64 -4.94
N TYR A 148 13.44 -11.79 -3.72
CA TYR A 148 12.50 -10.84 -3.08
C TYR A 148 13.02 -10.28 -1.77
N ARG A 149 14.34 -10.35 -1.55
CA ARG A 149 14.98 -9.93 -0.29
C ARG A 149 14.60 -8.51 0.10
N ALA A 150 14.53 -7.58 -0.85
CA ALA A 150 14.18 -6.19 -0.57
C ALA A 150 12.73 -6.07 -0.05
N GLN A 151 11.78 -6.68 -0.76
CA GLN A 151 10.36 -6.68 -0.39
C GLN A 151 10.13 -7.38 0.96
N THR A 152 10.76 -8.55 1.18
CA THR A 152 10.64 -9.27 2.46
C THR A 152 11.23 -8.45 3.61
N ARG A 153 12.36 -7.76 3.42
CA ARG A 153 12.90 -6.86 4.47
C ARG A 153 11.95 -5.70 4.78
N MET A 154 11.37 -5.06 3.78
CA MET A 154 10.38 -4.01 4.00
C MET A 154 9.18 -4.53 4.82
N GLN A 155 8.70 -5.74 4.51
CA GLN A 155 7.61 -6.37 5.26
C GLN A 155 8.02 -6.73 6.69
N ILE A 156 9.25 -7.21 6.91
CA ILE A 156 9.79 -7.48 8.26
C ILE A 156 9.89 -6.19 9.08
N VAL A 157 10.34 -5.08 8.47
CA VAL A 157 10.41 -3.77 9.14
C VAL A 157 9.02 -3.27 9.51
N ASN A 158 8.05 -3.40 8.61
CA ASN A 158 6.65 -3.07 8.90
C ASN A 158 6.09 -3.96 10.01
N ALA A 159 6.37 -5.27 9.99
CA ALA A 159 5.98 -6.21 11.03
C ALA A 159 6.59 -5.83 12.40
N ARG A 160 7.86 -5.43 12.45
CA ARG A 160 8.49 -4.92 13.69
C ARG A 160 7.82 -3.66 14.20
N ALA A 161 7.43 -2.73 13.33
CA ALA A 161 6.71 -1.52 13.75
C ALA A 161 5.34 -1.86 14.36
N ILE A 162 4.61 -2.82 13.78
CA ILE A 162 3.36 -3.33 14.36
C ILE A 162 3.64 -4.02 15.71
N ARG A 163 4.70 -4.84 15.81
CA ARG A 163 5.08 -5.49 17.07
C ARG A 163 5.44 -4.49 18.15
N ALA A 164 6.16 -3.42 17.82
CA ALA A 164 6.50 -2.34 18.74
C ALA A 164 5.24 -1.72 19.35
N PHE A 165 4.26 -1.39 18.51
CA PHE A 165 2.95 -0.88 18.93
C PHE A 165 2.23 -1.89 19.84
N LEU A 166 2.10 -3.15 19.40
CA LEU A 166 1.41 -4.19 20.17
C LEU A 166 2.08 -4.46 21.53
N ARG A 167 3.41 -4.43 21.59
CA ARG A 167 4.19 -4.59 22.83
C ARG A 167 4.07 -3.39 23.77
N ALA A 168 4.06 -2.17 23.23
CA ALA A 168 3.82 -0.98 24.03
C ALA A 168 2.41 -1.05 24.67
N ALA A 169 1.41 -1.46 23.88
CA ALA A 169 0.05 -1.71 24.33
C ALA A 169 -0.07 -2.86 25.35
N SER A 170 0.68 -3.96 25.19
CA SER A 170 0.66 -5.07 26.16
C SER A 170 1.48 -4.80 27.43
N GLY A 171 2.30 -3.74 27.46
CA GLY A 171 3.16 -3.38 28.60
C GLY A 171 4.57 -3.97 28.55
N GLU A 172 4.95 -4.62 27.45
CA GLU A 172 6.30 -5.12 27.18
C GLU A 172 7.27 -3.98 26.77
N ARG A 173 7.58 -3.09 27.73
CA ARG A 173 8.34 -1.84 27.49
C ARG A 173 9.69 -2.06 26.77
N GLU A 174 10.51 -2.99 27.27
CA GLU A 174 11.85 -3.24 26.71
C GLU A 174 11.78 -3.86 25.31
N GLY A 175 10.84 -4.78 25.09
CA GLY A 175 10.61 -5.37 23.77
C GLY A 175 10.13 -4.33 22.76
N ALA A 176 9.25 -3.42 23.17
CA ALA A 176 8.79 -2.31 22.33
C ALA A 176 9.95 -1.37 21.95
N ARG A 177 10.78 -0.96 22.91
CA ARG A 177 11.96 -0.10 22.68
C ARG A 177 12.95 -0.73 21.70
N ALA A 178 13.23 -2.02 21.84
CA ALA A 178 14.12 -2.73 20.92
C ALA A 178 13.56 -2.76 19.48
N ASP A 179 12.25 -2.94 19.32
CA ASP A 179 11.61 -2.90 18.00
C ASP A 179 11.56 -1.49 17.42
N ILE A 180 11.29 -0.46 18.24
CA ILE A 180 11.33 0.96 17.84
C ILE A 180 12.70 1.30 17.24
N GLU A 181 13.78 0.98 17.97
CA GLU A 181 15.13 1.29 17.52
C GLU A 181 15.49 0.52 16.24
N ALA A 182 15.16 -0.77 16.18
CA ALA A 182 15.40 -1.59 15.00
C ALA A 182 14.66 -1.10 13.74
N VAL A 183 13.51 -0.45 13.89
CA VAL A 183 12.78 0.18 12.77
C VAL A 183 13.42 1.52 12.41
N ARG A 184 13.76 2.35 13.39
CA ARG A 184 14.39 3.66 13.20
C ARG A 184 15.72 3.57 12.45
N GLU A 185 16.56 2.60 12.80
CA GLU A 185 17.85 2.36 12.14
C GLU A 185 17.71 1.75 10.73
N SER A 186 16.53 1.25 10.37
CA SER A 186 16.34 0.52 9.12
C SER A 186 16.26 1.47 7.91
N PRO A 187 17.10 1.28 6.88
CA PRO A 187 16.98 2.03 5.62
C PRO A 187 15.75 1.60 4.79
N ASP A 188 15.10 0.51 5.19
CA ASP A 188 13.90 -0.04 4.54
C ASP A 188 12.61 0.40 5.26
N ALA A 189 12.69 1.28 6.26
CA ALA A 189 11.52 1.82 6.96
C ALA A 189 10.66 2.70 6.05
N LEU A 190 9.35 2.49 6.11
CA LEU A 190 8.34 3.30 5.42
C LEU A 190 7.76 4.35 6.38
N PRO A 191 7.15 5.44 5.87
CA PRO A 191 6.46 6.41 6.71
C PRO A 191 5.44 5.77 7.65
N GLN A 192 4.66 4.78 7.20
CA GLN A 192 3.72 4.06 8.07
C GLN A 192 4.41 3.31 9.20
N SER A 193 5.57 2.71 8.95
CA SER A 193 6.35 2.05 9.99
C SER A 193 6.88 3.06 11.00
N LEU A 194 7.32 4.23 10.53
CA LEU A 194 7.77 5.33 11.39
C LEU A 194 6.62 5.90 12.24
N GLY A 195 5.42 6.07 11.67
CA GLY A 195 4.22 6.49 12.41
C GLY A 195 3.81 5.52 13.50
N ARG A 196 3.86 4.21 13.23
CA ARG A 196 3.54 3.21 14.26
C ARG A 196 4.55 3.17 15.40
N ILE A 197 5.85 3.34 15.14
CA ILE A 197 6.82 3.43 16.24
C ILE A 197 6.68 4.74 17.03
N ALA A 198 6.34 5.86 16.38
CA ALA A 198 6.04 7.10 17.09
C ALA A 198 4.78 6.97 17.97
N LEU A 199 3.77 6.22 17.52
CA LEU A 199 2.61 5.88 18.35
C LEU A 199 2.98 4.96 19.51
N ALA A 200 3.83 3.95 19.27
CA ALA A 200 4.34 3.08 20.32
C ALA A 200 5.08 3.88 21.40
N GLU A 201 5.92 4.84 21.00
CA GLU A 201 6.59 5.76 21.93
C GLU A 201 5.60 6.62 22.72
N SER A 202 4.54 7.12 22.07
CA SER A 202 3.47 7.87 22.75
C SER A 202 2.83 7.03 23.88
N ILE A 203 2.55 5.74 23.61
CA ILE A 203 2.01 4.81 24.61
C ILE A 203 3.03 4.59 25.75
N LEU A 204 4.31 4.47 25.44
CA LEU A 204 5.35 4.29 26.47
C LEU A 204 5.49 5.54 27.37
N LEU A 205 5.43 6.74 26.80
CA LEU A 205 5.49 8.02 27.52
C LEU A 205 4.27 8.24 28.41
N GLU A 206 3.08 7.93 27.88
CA GLU A 206 1.85 7.95 28.67
C GLU A 206 1.95 7.03 29.88
N ARG A 207 2.36 5.77 29.67
CA ARG A 207 2.50 4.78 30.75
C ARG A 207 3.61 5.09 31.76
N SER A 208 4.57 5.95 31.43
CA SER A 208 5.54 6.44 32.41
C SER A 208 5.02 7.61 33.23
N GLY A 209 3.85 8.16 32.90
CA GLY A 209 3.26 9.33 33.55
C GLY A 209 3.92 10.66 33.13
N ASP A 210 4.77 10.65 32.11
CA ASP A 210 5.49 11.84 31.66
C ASP A 210 4.64 12.64 30.67
N ARG A 211 3.69 13.41 31.22
CA ARG A 211 2.72 14.20 30.45
C ARG A 211 3.39 15.27 29.60
N GLU A 212 4.52 15.83 30.05
CA GLU A 212 5.22 16.87 29.30
C GLU A 212 5.96 16.28 28.10
N ALA A 213 6.71 15.20 28.31
CA ALA A 213 7.36 14.49 27.20
C ALA A 213 6.34 13.95 26.19
N LEU A 214 5.19 13.45 26.66
CA LEU A 214 4.10 13.04 25.75
C LEU A 214 3.60 14.22 24.91
N ARG A 215 3.37 15.39 25.52
CA ARG A 215 2.93 16.59 24.81
C ARG A 215 3.93 17.01 23.74
N GLU A 216 5.21 17.11 24.11
CA GLU A 216 6.30 17.45 23.19
C GLU A 216 6.39 16.46 22.03
N HIS A 217 6.28 15.16 22.32
CA HIS A 217 6.33 14.09 21.32
C HIS A 217 5.18 14.18 20.31
N LEU A 218 3.95 14.38 20.79
CA LEU A 218 2.78 14.52 19.93
C LEU A 218 2.85 15.75 19.00
N VAL A 219 3.43 16.85 19.48
CA VAL A 219 3.67 18.05 18.65
C VAL A 219 4.77 17.79 17.63
N THR A 220 5.90 17.25 18.06
CA THR A 220 7.07 16.99 17.21
C THR A 220 6.74 16.02 16.07
N HIS A 221 5.93 15.01 16.36
CA HIS A 221 5.58 13.95 15.40
C HIS A 221 4.17 14.10 14.83
N HIS A 222 3.54 15.28 14.92
CA HIS A 222 2.16 15.49 14.46
C HIS A 222 1.92 14.99 13.02
N GLU A 223 2.74 15.43 12.06
CA GLU A 223 2.62 15.02 10.65
C GLU A 223 2.70 13.51 10.49
N LEU A 224 3.66 12.89 11.16
CA LEU A 224 3.90 11.46 11.05
C LEU A 224 2.76 10.65 11.70
N LEU A 225 2.29 11.07 12.86
CA LEU A 225 1.20 10.44 13.59
C LEU A 225 -0.13 10.56 12.82
N PHE A 226 -0.43 11.70 12.21
CA PHE A 226 -1.71 11.89 11.51
C PHE A 226 -1.69 11.40 10.06
N ASP A 227 -0.61 11.57 9.31
CA ASP A 227 -0.59 11.20 7.88
C ASP A 227 -0.15 9.75 7.64
N SER A 228 0.54 9.11 8.59
CA SER A 228 1.12 7.77 8.37
C SER A 228 0.51 6.63 9.21
N THR A 229 -0.32 6.92 10.21
CA THR A 229 -1.01 5.88 11.00
C THR A 229 -2.40 5.57 10.44
N ASP A 230 -2.98 4.44 10.83
CA ASP A 230 -4.35 4.09 10.45
C ASP A 230 -5.39 4.84 11.30
N ARG A 231 -6.67 4.82 10.91
CA ARG A 231 -7.75 5.56 11.58
C ARG A 231 -7.90 5.23 13.08
N ARG A 232 -7.90 3.94 13.43
CA ARG A 232 -7.96 3.48 14.83
C ARG A 232 -6.74 3.94 15.63
N GLU A 233 -5.57 3.93 15.02
CA GLU A 233 -4.32 4.40 15.60
C GLU A 233 -4.37 5.92 15.84
N ARG A 234 -4.86 6.73 14.88
CA ARG A 234 -5.13 8.16 15.06
C ARG A 234 -6.14 8.47 16.17
N ALA A 235 -7.13 7.60 16.38
CA ALA A 235 -8.08 7.79 17.47
C ALA A 235 -7.40 7.74 18.85
N ILE A 236 -6.35 6.90 19.00
CA ILE A 236 -5.50 6.90 20.21
C ILE A 236 -4.75 8.24 20.34
N VAL A 237 -4.17 8.74 19.24
CA VAL A 237 -3.47 10.04 19.22
C VAL A 237 -4.40 11.19 19.66
N ARG A 238 -5.62 11.25 19.10
CA ARG A 238 -6.64 12.25 19.48
C ARG A 238 -7.08 12.09 20.94
N ALA A 239 -7.17 10.85 21.44
CA ALA A 239 -7.49 10.59 22.85
C ALA A 239 -6.37 11.10 23.78
N PHE A 240 -5.09 10.90 23.43
CA PHE A 240 -3.98 11.47 24.19
C PHE A 240 -3.97 13.01 24.18
N GLN A 241 -4.25 13.64 23.04
CA GLN A 241 -4.37 15.11 22.98
C GLN A 241 -5.46 15.61 23.93
N ARG A 242 -6.64 14.98 23.94
CA ARG A 242 -7.73 15.33 24.87
C ARG A 242 -7.40 15.06 26.32
N MET A 243 -6.75 13.93 26.62
CA MET A 243 -6.26 13.61 27.95
C MET A 243 -5.31 14.67 28.49
N LEU A 244 -4.45 15.24 27.64
CA LEU A 244 -3.52 16.31 28.01
C LEU A 244 -4.21 17.67 28.21
N GLU A 245 -5.35 17.90 27.56
CA GLU A 245 -6.19 19.10 27.71
C GLU A 245 -7.09 19.04 28.96
N ALA A 246 -7.56 17.85 29.33
CA ALA A 246 -8.47 17.67 30.46
C ALA A 246 -7.75 17.88 31.81
N THR A 247 -8.26 18.80 32.62
CA THR A 247 -7.77 19.09 33.99
C THR A 247 -8.38 18.21 35.08
N ALA A 248 -9.47 17.49 34.79
CA ALA A 248 -10.14 16.58 35.73
C ALA A 248 -10.46 15.23 35.06
N THR A 249 -10.19 14.13 35.76
CA THR A 249 -10.60 12.77 35.39
C THR A 249 -12.12 12.66 35.54
N SER A 250 -12.86 12.83 34.44
CA SER A 250 -14.31 12.60 34.45
C SER A 250 -14.62 11.14 34.79
N VAL A 251 -15.59 10.94 35.67
CA VAL A 251 -16.07 9.64 36.17
C VAL A 251 -16.50 8.73 34.99
N TYR A 252 -16.20 7.45 35.14
CA TYR A 252 -16.34 6.38 34.14
C TYR A 252 -17.73 6.36 33.47
N ARG A 253 -17.79 6.58 32.16
CA ARG A 253 -19.00 6.29 31.36
C ARG A 253 -19.04 4.80 31.06
N LYS A 254 -20.17 4.15 31.40
CA LYS A 254 -20.44 2.76 31.03
C LYS A 254 -20.46 2.65 29.50
N GLY A 255 -19.64 1.75 28.95
CA GLY A 255 -19.57 1.52 27.50
C GLY A 255 -20.91 1.12 26.90
N ALA A 256 -21.14 1.50 25.64
CA ALA A 256 -22.33 1.09 24.88
C ALA A 256 -22.40 -0.45 24.81
N LYS A 257 -23.62 -1.01 24.82
CA LYS A 257 -23.81 -2.46 24.72
C LYS A 257 -23.23 -2.94 23.39
N ARG A 258 -22.39 -3.98 23.45
CA ARG A 258 -21.80 -4.63 22.27
C ARG A 258 -22.91 -5.17 21.37
N ASP A 259 -22.86 -4.83 20.08
CA ASP A 259 -23.66 -5.51 19.05
C ASP A 259 -23.15 -6.96 18.92
N GLU A 260 -23.99 -7.93 19.28
CA GLU A 260 -23.64 -9.36 19.34
C GLU A 260 -23.25 -9.96 17.97
N GLY A 261 -23.43 -9.23 16.87
CA GLY A 261 -23.08 -9.66 15.51
C GLY A 261 -21.78 -9.09 14.91
N SER A 262 -21.18 -8.06 15.50
CA SER A 262 -19.99 -7.43 14.93
C SER A 262 -18.72 -8.25 15.22
N GLU A 263 -17.96 -8.58 14.16
CA GLU A 263 -16.64 -9.19 14.28
C GLU A 263 -15.62 -8.26 14.97
N GLU A 264 -15.80 -6.94 14.83
CA GLU A 264 -14.92 -5.93 15.43
C GLU A 264 -15.57 -5.35 16.70
N PRO A 265 -14.83 -5.22 17.82
CA PRO A 265 -15.30 -4.45 18.96
C PRO A 265 -15.50 -2.97 18.57
N PRO A 266 -16.46 -2.27 19.21
CA PRO A 266 -16.58 -0.82 19.12
C PRO A 266 -15.24 -0.12 19.34
N LEU A 267 -15.03 1.04 18.72
CA LEU A 267 -13.74 1.73 18.79
C LEU A 267 -13.30 2.02 20.23
N ALA A 268 -14.22 2.45 21.09
CA ALA A 268 -13.94 2.71 22.50
C ALA A 268 -13.50 1.43 23.23
N ASP A 269 -14.18 0.31 23.03
CA ASP A 269 -13.84 -0.99 23.62
C ASP A 269 -12.49 -1.50 23.10
N TRP A 270 -12.22 -1.30 21.80
CA TRP A 270 -10.93 -1.62 21.21
C TRP A 270 -9.82 -0.79 21.84
N ILE A 271 -10.00 0.53 21.98
CA ILE A 271 -9.02 1.39 22.64
C ILE A 271 -8.87 0.99 24.11
N ALA A 272 -9.95 0.64 24.81
CA ALA A 272 -9.87 0.14 26.18
C ALA A 272 -9.04 -1.14 26.31
N ALA A 273 -9.07 -2.02 25.30
CA ALA A 273 -8.23 -3.21 25.26
C ALA A 273 -6.75 -2.90 24.96
N VAL A 274 -6.46 -1.89 24.13
CA VAL A 274 -5.09 -1.58 23.67
C VAL A 274 -4.39 -0.56 24.58
N VAL A 275 -5.08 0.54 24.91
CA VAL A 275 -4.60 1.67 25.71
C VAL A 275 -5.71 2.10 26.69
N PRO A 276 -5.89 1.36 27.81
CA PRO A 276 -7.00 1.58 28.75
C PRO A 276 -7.12 3.04 29.24
N GLU A 277 -6.00 3.69 29.52
CA GLU A 277 -5.95 5.06 30.04
C GLU A 277 -6.44 6.11 29.02
N ALA A 278 -6.35 5.81 27.72
CA ALA A 278 -6.85 6.69 26.66
C ALA A 278 -8.37 6.52 26.44
N ALA A 279 -8.95 5.37 26.82
CA ALA A 279 -10.33 5.02 26.50
C ALA A 279 -11.38 6.02 27.03
N PRO A 280 -11.27 6.60 28.24
CA PRO A 280 -12.20 7.62 28.72
C PRO A 280 -12.21 8.90 27.85
N PHE A 281 -11.13 9.14 27.12
CA PHE A 281 -10.94 10.27 26.23
C PHE A 281 -11.24 9.91 24.77
N VAL A 282 -11.85 8.76 24.50
CA VAL A 282 -12.35 8.41 23.18
C VAL A 282 -13.80 8.86 23.09
N GLU A 283 -14.15 9.49 21.96
CA GLU A 283 -15.53 9.86 21.72
C GLU A 283 -16.29 8.58 21.37
N ALA A 284 -17.35 8.29 22.12
CA ALA A 284 -18.26 7.22 21.78
C ALA A 284 -18.91 7.55 20.43
N SER A 285 -18.34 7.01 19.35
CA SER A 285 -19.06 6.95 18.09
C SER A 285 -20.29 6.08 18.34
N GLY A 286 -21.48 6.65 18.16
CA GLY A 286 -22.74 5.91 18.29
C GLY A 286 -22.68 4.60 17.50
N ALA A 287 -23.41 3.59 17.98
CA ALA A 287 -23.47 2.26 17.38
C ALA A 287 -23.64 2.40 15.86
N ARG A 288 -22.61 2.00 15.10
CA ARG A 288 -22.70 2.03 13.64
C ARG A 288 -23.55 0.84 13.25
N PRO A 289 -24.61 1.02 12.46
CA PRO A 289 -25.34 -0.12 11.92
C PRO A 289 -24.36 -1.05 11.22
N ASP A 290 -24.58 -2.36 11.34
CA ASP A 290 -23.80 -3.40 10.68
C ASP A 290 -23.73 -3.10 9.16
N ARG A 291 -22.61 -2.52 8.73
CA ARG A 291 -22.45 -1.89 7.42
C ARG A 291 -21.20 -2.43 6.75
N THR A 292 -21.33 -3.66 6.26
CA THR A 292 -20.40 -4.31 5.35
C THR A 292 -20.71 -4.03 3.86
N ALA A 293 -21.69 -3.16 3.60
CA ALA A 293 -22.26 -2.93 2.28
C ALA A 293 -21.18 -2.61 1.24
N GLU A 294 -21.27 -3.29 0.10
CA GLU A 294 -20.43 -3.00 -1.05
C GLU A 294 -20.70 -1.58 -1.54
N LEU A 295 -19.64 -0.79 -1.68
CA LEU A 295 -19.74 0.48 -2.38
C LEU A 295 -20.17 0.17 -3.82
N PRO A 296 -21.19 0.86 -4.37
CA PRO A 296 -21.65 0.56 -5.71
C PRO A 296 -20.50 0.68 -6.72
N GLU A 297 -20.52 -0.01 -7.86
CA GLU A 297 -19.48 0.22 -8.88
C GLU A 297 -19.70 1.59 -9.55
N PRO A 298 -18.64 2.29 -9.97
CA PRO A 298 -18.75 3.60 -10.61
C PRO A 298 -19.33 3.45 -12.02
N GLU A 299 -20.40 4.20 -12.30
CA GLU A 299 -20.97 4.29 -13.65
C GLU A 299 -20.19 5.32 -14.46
N ALA A 300 -19.59 4.87 -15.57
CA ALA A 300 -18.79 5.71 -16.44
C ALA A 300 -19.43 5.80 -17.83
N THR A 301 -19.73 7.03 -18.25
CA THR A 301 -20.22 7.31 -19.60
C THR A 301 -19.12 7.02 -20.63
N ASP A 302 -19.50 6.63 -21.84
CA ASP A 302 -18.52 6.30 -22.88
C ASP A 302 -17.69 7.51 -23.32
N ASP A 303 -18.26 8.71 -23.26
CA ASP A 303 -17.53 9.94 -23.59
C ASP A 303 -16.49 10.28 -22.52
N ALA A 304 -16.78 10.04 -21.23
CA ALA A 304 -15.78 10.17 -20.17
C ALA A 304 -14.65 9.15 -20.32
N LYS A 305 -14.95 7.89 -20.69
CA LYS A 305 -13.93 6.87 -21.00
C LYS A 305 -13.04 7.31 -22.16
N LYS A 306 -13.61 7.89 -23.22
CA LYS A 306 -12.87 8.43 -24.36
C LYS A 306 -11.98 9.61 -23.94
N ALA A 307 -12.50 10.55 -23.14
CA ALA A 307 -11.75 11.70 -22.63
C ALA A 307 -10.55 11.27 -21.78
N VAL A 308 -10.75 10.35 -20.84
CA VAL A 308 -9.67 9.76 -20.02
C VAL A 308 -8.63 9.05 -20.89
N SER A 309 -9.07 8.25 -21.88
CA SER A 309 -8.16 7.58 -22.81
C SER A 309 -7.34 8.58 -23.63
N ALA A 310 -7.96 9.66 -24.10
CA ALA A 310 -7.30 10.72 -24.85
C ALA A 310 -6.29 11.48 -23.99
N ALA A 311 -6.63 11.83 -22.75
CA ALA A 311 -5.74 12.48 -21.81
C ALA A 311 -4.50 11.62 -21.49
N ARG A 312 -4.70 10.33 -21.19
CA ARG A 312 -3.59 9.38 -20.94
C ARG A 312 -2.68 9.24 -22.17
N LYS A 313 -3.25 9.19 -23.39
CA LYS A 313 -2.45 9.16 -24.64
C LYS A 313 -1.70 10.47 -24.88
N ALA A 314 -2.29 11.62 -24.55
CA ALA A 314 -1.62 12.91 -24.64
C ALA A 314 -0.45 13.00 -23.67
N ALA A 315 -0.64 12.55 -22.42
CA ALA A 315 0.42 12.45 -21.42
C ALA A 315 1.56 11.51 -21.86
N GLU A 316 1.22 10.36 -22.45
CA GLU A 316 2.21 9.44 -23.02
C GLU A 316 3.05 10.09 -24.13
N LYS A 317 2.44 10.92 -24.98
CA LYS A 317 3.15 11.66 -26.04
C LYS A 317 3.97 12.83 -25.51
N ALA A 318 3.50 13.52 -24.48
CA ALA A 318 4.15 14.67 -23.88
C ALA A 318 5.33 14.29 -22.97
N ALA A 319 5.29 13.09 -22.38
CA ALA A 319 6.42 12.58 -21.63
C ALA A 319 7.66 12.55 -22.54
N PRO A 320 8.81 13.10 -22.09
CA PRO A 320 9.98 13.26 -22.92
C PRO A 320 10.30 11.92 -23.58
N VAL A 321 10.18 11.88 -24.91
CA VAL A 321 10.39 10.68 -25.72
C VAL A 321 11.69 10.09 -25.24
N LYS A 322 11.60 8.92 -24.60
CA LYS A 322 12.77 8.24 -24.07
C LYS A 322 13.79 8.19 -25.19
N GLN A 323 14.97 8.74 -24.94
CA GLN A 323 16.11 8.66 -25.85
C GLN A 323 16.11 7.25 -26.42
N ALA A 324 15.84 7.12 -27.73
CA ALA A 324 16.03 5.87 -28.43
C ALA A 324 17.39 5.33 -27.99
N PRO A 325 17.54 4.01 -27.75
CA PRO A 325 18.82 3.47 -27.30
C PRO A 325 19.90 4.08 -28.19
N LYS A 326 20.84 4.83 -27.58
CA LYS A 326 21.81 5.64 -28.33
C LYS A 326 22.31 4.79 -29.50
N PRO A 327 22.34 5.29 -30.75
CA PRO A 327 22.64 4.46 -31.92
C PRO A 327 23.91 3.64 -31.72
N GLY A 328 24.91 4.18 -31.02
CA GLY A 328 26.12 3.43 -30.62
C GLY A 328 25.88 2.15 -29.79
N ARG A 329 24.87 2.06 -28.92
CA ARG A 329 24.52 0.81 -28.21
C ARG A 329 23.85 -0.21 -29.10
N VAL A 330 23.00 0.25 -30.02
CA VAL A 330 22.36 -0.60 -31.02
C VAL A 330 23.42 -1.10 -31.99
N VAL A 331 24.29 -0.22 -32.48
CA VAL A 331 25.45 -0.54 -33.31
C VAL A 331 26.42 -1.46 -32.58
N LEU A 332 26.70 -1.26 -31.28
CA LEU A 332 27.55 -2.17 -30.51
C LEU A 332 26.89 -3.54 -30.36
N LEU A 333 25.59 -3.61 -30.06
CA LEU A 333 24.85 -4.86 -29.98
C LEU A 333 24.85 -5.58 -31.34
N TRP A 334 24.63 -4.84 -32.43
CA TRP A 334 24.73 -5.35 -33.79
C TRP A 334 26.14 -5.76 -34.15
N ALA A 335 27.18 -5.02 -33.77
CA ALA A 335 28.57 -5.37 -33.99
C ALA A 335 28.90 -6.67 -33.24
N VAL A 336 28.47 -6.80 -31.98
CA VAL A 336 28.59 -8.04 -31.20
C VAL A 336 27.84 -9.19 -31.88
N LEU A 337 26.60 -8.97 -32.34
CA LEU A 337 25.81 -9.97 -33.08
C LEU A 337 26.42 -10.34 -34.43
N ILE A 338 26.98 -9.38 -35.18
CA ILE A 338 27.62 -9.58 -36.48
C ILE A 338 28.93 -10.29 -36.29
N ILE A 339 29.79 -9.87 -35.35
CA ILE A 339 31.02 -10.56 -35.00
C ILE A 339 30.68 -12.00 -34.58
N PHE A 340 29.68 -12.18 -33.72
CA PHE A 340 29.19 -13.49 -33.33
C PHE A 340 28.70 -14.32 -34.52
N SER A 341 27.95 -13.72 -35.44
CA SER A 341 27.44 -14.38 -36.64
C SER A 341 28.55 -14.71 -37.65
N LEU A 342 29.58 -13.87 -37.77
CA LEU A 342 30.75 -14.10 -38.63
C LEU A 342 31.64 -15.19 -38.05
N VAL A 343 31.83 -15.22 -36.73
CA VAL A 343 32.50 -16.31 -36.02
C VAL A 343 31.73 -17.61 -36.23
N LEU A 344 30.40 -17.58 -36.08
CA LEU A 344 29.53 -18.73 -36.37
C LEU A 344 29.62 -19.17 -37.84
N TRP A 345 29.58 -18.23 -38.79
CA TRP A 345 29.69 -18.51 -40.21
C TRP A 345 31.03 -19.14 -40.56
N GLN A 346 32.15 -18.62 -40.07
CA GLN A 346 33.47 -19.20 -40.30
C GLN A 346 33.59 -20.60 -39.69
N ALA A 347 33.00 -20.84 -38.51
CA ALA A 347 32.94 -22.17 -37.91
C ALA A 347 32.20 -23.17 -38.80
N LEU A 348 31.08 -22.76 -39.40
CA LEU A 348 30.25 -23.61 -40.27
C LEU A 348 30.85 -23.79 -41.68
N ALA A 349 31.46 -22.75 -42.24
CA ALA A 349 32.03 -22.76 -43.60
C ALA A 349 33.36 -23.52 -43.69
N SER A 350 34.05 -23.72 -42.56
CA SER A 350 35.33 -24.46 -42.50
C SER A 350 35.17 -25.98 -42.52
N ALA A 351 33.96 -26.50 -42.80
CA ALA A 351 33.77 -27.93 -43.03
C ALA A 351 34.63 -28.39 -44.24
N PRO A 352 35.46 -29.43 -44.09
CA PRO A 352 36.46 -29.77 -45.09
C PRO A 352 35.80 -30.20 -46.40
N ALA A 353 35.86 -29.34 -47.42
CA ALA A 353 35.81 -29.82 -48.79
C ALA A 353 36.97 -30.81 -48.94
N SER A 354 36.67 -32.06 -49.24
CA SER A 354 37.58 -33.21 -49.21
C SER A 354 38.68 -33.16 -50.30
N GLY A 355 39.09 -31.98 -50.76
CA GLY A 355 40.07 -31.75 -51.81
C GLY A 355 41.42 -31.32 -51.23
N ARG A 356 42.43 -32.17 -51.45
CA ARG A 356 43.85 -31.94 -51.10
C ARG A 356 44.36 -30.57 -51.59
N GLY A 357 44.56 -29.65 -50.65
CA GLY A 357 45.33 -28.43 -50.85
C GLY A 357 45.60 -27.79 -49.50
N ALA A 358 46.85 -27.82 -49.04
CA ALA A 358 47.23 -27.34 -47.71
C ALA A 358 46.92 -25.83 -47.55
N PRO A 359 46.04 -25.43 -46.61
CA PRO A 359 45.77 -24.03 -46.35
C PRO A 359 46.91 -23.39 -45.52
N PRO A 360 47.09 -22.06 -45.61
CA PRO A 360 48.10 -21.33 -44.85
C PRO A 360 47.86 -21.41 -43.33
N SER A 361 48.93 -21.74 -42.59
CA SER A 361 48.94 -22.25 -41.22
C SER A 361 48.78 -21.23 -40.08
N GLY A 362 48.60 -19.93 -40.36
CA GLY A 362 48.68 -18.90 -39.32
C GLY A 362 47.41 -18.65 -38.49
N LEU A 363 46.21 -18.80 -39.08
CA LEU A 363 44.94 -18.50 -38.39
C LEU A 363 44.27 -19.74 -37.75
N SER A 364 44.79 -20.93 -38.04
CA SER A 364 44.21 -22.21 -37.63
C SER A 364 44.33 -22.49 -36.13
N GLU A 365 45.41 -22.05 -35.48
CA GLU A 365 45.66 -22.38 -34.06
C GLU A 365 44.95 -21.44 -33.08
N ALA A 366 44.69 -20.18 -33.46
CA ALA A 366 44.04 -19.20 -32.58
C ALA A 366 42.50 -19.25 -32.60
N ALA A 367 41.91 -19.81 -33.67
CA ALA A 367 40.46 -19.85 -33.87
C ALA A 367 39.70 -20.58 -32.75
N PRO A 368 40.14 -21.76 -32.23
CA PRO A 368 39.44 -22.45 -31.14
C PRO A 368 39.42 -21.66 -29.84
N THR A 369 40.53 -20.98 -29.52
CA THR A 369 40.67 -20.14 -28.32
C THR A 369 39.78 -18.91 -28.39
N LEU A 370 39.72 -18.24 -29.55
CA LEU A 370 38.83 -17.10 -29.75
C LEU A 370 37.34 -17.50 -29.74
N MET A 371 37.00 -18.66 -30.32
CA MET A 371 35.62 -19.19 -30.33
C MET A 371 35.12 -19.56 -28.93
N SER A 372 35.99 -20.04 -28.03
CA SER A 372 35.65 -20.36 -26.65
C SER A 372 35.66 -19.13 -25.72
N ALA A 373 36.56 -18.17 -25.96
CA ALA A 373 36.63 -16.94 -25.18
C ALA A 373 35.43 -16.00 -25.39
N PHE A 374 34.84 -15.98 -26.60
CA PHE A 374 33.76 -15.04 -26.92
C PHE A 374 32.47 -15.26 -26.11
N PRO A 375 31.89 -16.49 -26.00
CA PRO A 375 30.72 -16.72 -25.15
C PRO A 375 30.98 -16.39 -23.68
N ALA A 376 32.18 -16.68 -23.18
CA ALA A 376 32.57 -16.34 -21.82
C ALA A 376 32.60 -14.81 -21.62
N LEU A 377 33.24 -14.07 -22.54
CA LEU A 377 33.26 -12.61 -22.52
C LEU A 377 31.85 -12.02 -22.62
N PHE A 378 31.00 -12.55 -23.51
CA PHE A 378 29.62 -12.13 -23.66
C PHE A 378 28.81 -12.34 -22.37
N LEU A 379 28.97 -13.50 -21.72
CA LEU A 379 28.35 -13.80 -20.44
C LEU A 379 28.83 -12.84 -19.34
N VAL A 380 30.13 -12.57 -19.27
CA VAL A 380 30.72 -11.60 -18.32
C VAL A 380 30.14 -10.20 -18.53
N VAL A 381 30.03 -9.74 -19.79
CA VAL A 381 29.43 -8.45 -20.12
C VAL A 381 27.95 -8.41 -19.72
N LEU A 382 27.19 -9.46 -20.03
CA LEU A 382 25.76 -9.53 -19.71
C LEU A 382 25.51 -9.57 -18.19
N VAL A 383 26.27 -10.37 -17.45
CA VAL A 383 26.24 -10.43 -15.98
C VAL A 383 26.67 -9.10 -15.37
N GLY A 384 27.71 -8.46 -15.91
CA GLY A 384 28.18 -7.14 -15.46
C GLY A 384 27.12 -6.05 -15.66
N LEU A 385 26.46 -6.02 -16.82
CA LEU A 385 25.35 -5.09 -17.09
C LEU A 385 24.15 -5.36 -16.17
N PHE A 386 23.80 -6.62 -15.95
CA PHE A 386 22.73 -7.00 -15.04
C PHE A 386 23.04 -6.61 -13.58
N ALA A 387 24.24 -6.93 -13.10
CA ALA A 387 24.70 -6.58 -11.75
C ALA A 387 24.73 -5.06 -11.54
N ARG A 388 25.23 -4.30 -12.52
CA ARG A 388 25.18 -2.84 -12.50
C ARG A 388 23.76 -2.31 -12.39
N ASN A 389 22.84 -2.80 -13.23
CA ASN A 389 21.42 -2.40 -13.18
C ASN A 389 20.80 -2.72 -11.81
N LEU A 390 21.15 -3.86 -11.21
CA LEU A 390 20.67 -4.24 -9.88
C LEU A 390 21.20 -3.30 -8.79
N LEU A 391 22.48 -2.91 -8.85
CA LEU A 391 23.10 -1.96 -7.92
C LEU A 391 22.53 -0.55 -8.07
N GLU A 392 22.37 -0.08 -9.31
CA GLU A 392 21.71 1.20 -9.60
C GLU A 392 20.27 1.20 -9.09
N ASN A 393 19.51 0.14 -9.34
CA ASN A 393 18.14 0.00 -8.82
C ASN A 393 18.10 0.07 -7.30
N ARG A 394 19.00 -0.64 -6.61
CA ARG A 394 19.11 -0.57 -5.13
C ARG A 394 19.40 0.85 -4.63
N ARG A 395 20.30 1.59 -5.30
CA ARG A 395 20.60 2.99 -4.93
C ARG A 395 19.37 3.87 -5.10
N HIS A 396 18.65 3.72 -6.22
CA HIS A 396 17.45 4.49 -6.49
C HIS A 396 16.29 4.15 -5.54
N THR A 397 16.11 2.87 -5.19
CA THR A 397 15.13 2.48 -4.16
C THR A 397 15.46 3.09 -2.81
N LYS A 398 16.73 3.08 -2.38
CA LYS A 398 17.15 3.76 -1.14
C LYS A 398 16.86 5.26 -1.17
N ALA A 399 17.17 5.93 -2.28
CA ALA A 399 16.88 7.35 -2.45
C ALA A 399 15.37 7.62 -2.42
N LEU A 400 14.56 6.74 -3.02
CA LEU A 400 13.10 6.85 -3.01
C LEU A 400 12.54 6.73 -1.59
N LEU A 401 12.96 5.72 -0.85
CA LEU A 401 12.57 5.55 0.56
C LEU A 401 13.03 6.72 1.42
N ARG A 402 14.24 7.25 1.20
CA ARG A 402 14.71 8.46 1.87
C ARG A 402 13.79 9.66 1.58
N GLY A 403 13.43 9.89 0.31
CA GLY A 403 12.52 10.97 -0.07
C GLY A 403 11.14 10.83 0.59
N LEU A 404 10.57 9.62 0.59
CA LEU A 404 9.30 9.32 1.26
C LEU A 404 9.37 9.54 2.78
N ASN A 405 10.47 9.13 3.42
CA ASN A 405 10.65 9.30 4.87
C ASN A 405 10.81 10.78 5.25
N LEU A 406 11.52 11.58 4.44
CA LEU A 406 11.61 13.03 4.64
C LEU A 406 10.21 13.68 4.57
N VAL A 407 9.40 13.31 3.58
CA VAL A 407 8.01 13.76 3.47
C VAL A 407 7.19 13.34 4.68
N GLY A 408 7.26 12.07 5.11
CA GLY A 408 6.53 11.58 6.28
C GLY A 408 6.93 12.25 7.60
N GLN A 409 8.14 12.81 7.68
CA GLN A 409 8.62 13.59 8.82
C GLN A 409 8.26 15.09 8.73
N GLY A 410 7.44 15.50 7.75
CA GLY A 410 7.10 16.91 7.51
C GLY A 410 8.20 17.73 6.82
N LYS A 411 9.33 17.12 6.44
CA LYS A 411 10.43 17.78 5.69
C LYS A 411 10.13 17.81 4.20
N PHE A 412 9.04 18.50 3.86
CA PHE A 412 8.42 18.44 2.55
C PHE A 412 9.34 18.90 1.41
N ASP A 413 10.10 19.98 1.58
CA ASP A 413 10.96 20.53 0.53
C ASP A 413 12.19 19.65 0.26
N GLU A 414 12.87 19.18 1.31
CA GLU A 414 13.99 18.23 1.19
C GLU A 414 13.54 16.91 0.55
N GLY A 415 12.37 16.41 0.95
CA GLY A 415 11.76 15.22 0.36
C GLY A 415 11.41 15.42 -1.12
N ALA A 416 10.81 16.56 -1.47
CA ALA A 416 10.47 16.91 -2.84
C ALA A 416 11.70 16.96 -3.74
N GLU A 417 12.79 17.58 -3.30
CA GLU A 417 14.04 17.67 -4.08
C GLU A 417 14.58 16.29 -4.45
N VAL A 418 14.65 15.37 -3.46
CA VAL A 418 15.10 13.99 -3.68
C VAL A 418 14.19 13.27 -4.68
N LEU A 419 12.87 13.41 -4.54
CA LEU A 419 11.89 12.78 -5.41
C LEU A 419 11.94 13.35 -6.83
N GLU A 420 12.09 14.67 -6.99
CA GLU A 420 12.25 15.33 -8.29
C GLU A 420 13.50 14.83 -9.03
N GLY A 421 14.61 14.62 -8.33
CA GLY A 421 15.79 13.96 -8.87
C GLY A 421 15.49 12.55 -9.42
N LEU A 422 14.67 11.79 -8.70
CA LEU A 422 14.25 10.44 -9.12
C LEU A 422 13.31 10.43 -10.32
N THR A 423 12.49 11.47 -10.52
CA THR A 423 11.65 11.55 -11.74
C THR A 423 12.45 11.58 -13.04
N LYS A 424 13.72 11.99 -12.98
CA LYS A 424 14.62 12.15 -14.13
C LYS A 424 15.38 10.85 -14.49
N ILE A 425 15.32 9.81 -13.65
CA ILE A 425 16.07 8.57 -13.87
C ILE A 425 15.46 7.71 -14.99
N ARG A 426 16.23 6.71 -15.44
CA ARG A 426 15.83 5.78 -16.52
C ARG A 426 14.98 4.61 -16.04
N LEU A 427 14.92 4.37 -14.74
CA LEU A 427 14.12 3.29 -14.15
C LEU A 427 12.67 3.74 -13.98
N ASP A 428 11.81 3.27 -14.89
CA ASP A 428 10.44 3.74 -15.03
C ASP A 428 9.58 3.53 -13.78
N LEU A 429 9.72 2.40 -13.09
CA LEU A 429 8.97 2.11 -11.86
C LEU A 429 9.31 3.10 -10.75
N ASN A 430 10.61 3.33 -10.50
CA ASN A 430 11.05 4.27 -9.47
C ASN A 430 10.70 5.71 -9.82
N ALA A 431 10.80 6.10 -11.10
CA ALA A 431 10.39 7.42 -11.56
C ALA A 431 8.87 7.62 -11.42
N ALA A 432 8.07 6.61 -11.77
CA ALA A 432 6.61 6.65 -11.62
C ALA A 432 6.19 6.72 -10.14
N GLN A 433 6.86 5.98 -9.26
CA GLN A 433 6.61 6.06 -7.81
C GLN A 433 7.03 7.41 -7.23
N ALA A 434 8.13 8.01 -7.71
CA ALA A 434 8.49 9.38 -7.34
C ALA A 434 7.45 10.40 -7.84
N HIS A 435 6.90 10.22 -9.04
CA HIS A 435 5.79 11.03 -9.53
C HIS A 435 4.53 10.88 -8.66
N LEU A 436 4.15 9.67 -8.25
CA LEU A 436 3.03 9.47 -7.33
C LEU A 436 3.25 10.22 -6.00
N ALA A 437 4.44 10.11 -5.41
CA ALA A 437 4.77 10.81 -4.18
C ALA A 437 4.71 12.34 -4.31
N LEU A 438 5.21 12.88 -5.44
CA LEU A 438 5.13 14.31 -5.74
C LEU A 438 3.69 14.76 -6.05
N ALA A 439 2.86 13.90 -6.65
CA ALA A 439 1.45 14.18 -6.86
C ALA A 439 0.71 14.32 -5.53
N THR A 440 0.93 13.38 -4.60
CA THR A 440 0.41 13.48 -3.24
C THR A 440 0.91 14.75 -2.56
N LEU A 441 2.21 15.06 -2.62
CA LEU A 441 2.73 16.29 -1.99
C LEU A 441 2.10 17.57 -2.58
N ALA A 442 1.90 17.63 -3.90
CA ALA A 442 1.23 18.75 -4.55
C ALA A 442 -0.26 18.85 -4.14
N GLU A 443 -0.95 17.71 -3.98
CA GLU A 443 -2.31 17.63 -3.42
C GLU A 443 -2.36 18.21 -1.99
N GLN A 444 -1.41 17.83 -1.13
CA GLN A 444 -1.30 18.38 0.23
C GLN A 444 -1.11 19.90 0.24
N ARG A 445 -0.38 20.42 -0.75
CA ARG A 445 -0.13 21.86 -0.95
C ARG A 445 -1.23 22.56 -1.73
N THR A 446 -2.35 21.87 -2.00
CA THR A 446 -3.51 22.36 -2.74
C THR A 446 -3.19 22.84 -4.17
N ASP A 447 -2.11 22.33 -4.77
CA ASP A 447 -1.75 22.59 -6.18
C ASP A 447 -2.26 21.44 -7.08
N LEU A 448 -3.56 21.50 -7.38
CA LEU A 448 -4.28 20.45 -8.12
C LEU A 448 -3.70 20.22 -9.52
N THR A 449 -3.26 21.30 -10.18
CA THR A 449 -2.74 21.22 -11.55
C THR A 449 -1.41 20.49 -11.58
N LYS A 450 -0.48 20.86 -10.68
CA LYS A 450 0.81 20.18 -10.56
C LYS A 450 0.63 18.73 -10.11
N ALA A 451 -0.28 18.47 -9.18
CA ALA A 451 -0.61 17.11 -8.76
C ALA A 451 -1.07 16.25 -9.95
N LEU A 452 -2.00 16.76 -10.76
CA LEU A 452 -2.51 16.06 -11.94
C LEU A 452 -1.41 15.83 -12.98
N GLU A 453 -0.54 16.82 -13.21
CA GLU A 453 0.61 16.70 -14.09
C GLU A 453 1.58 15.58 -13.63
N HIS A 454 1.84 15.46 -12.33
CA HIS A 454 2.65 14.37 -11.79
C HIS A 454 1.98 13.01 -11.99
N CYS A 455 0.66 12.88 -11.77
CA CYS A 455 -0.08 11.66 -12.08
C CYS A 455 0.05 11.26 -13.56
N ASP A 456 -0.18 12.21 -14.47
CA ASP A 456 -0.10 12.00 -15.92
C ASP A 456 1.31 11.58 -16.35
N ARG A 457 2.35 12.23 -15.82
CA ARG A 457 3.76 11.85 -16.07
C ARG A 457 4.09 10.47 -15.49
N GLY A 458 3.58 10.13 -14.31
CA GLY A 458 3.72 8.82 -13.70
C GLY A 458 3.09 7.72 -14.56
N LEU A 459 1.86 7.93 -15.04
CA LEU A 459 1.17 7.01 -15.94
C LEU A 459 1.92 6.85 -17.27
N ALA A 460 2.46 7.94 -17.82
CA ALA A 460 3.26 7.91 -19.05
C ALA A 460 4.54 7.08 -18.89
N ARG A 461 5.17 7.06 -17.71
CA ARG A 461 6.32 6.17 -17.42
C ARG A 461 5.95 4.68 -17.48
N LEU A 462 4.70 4.34 -17.14
CA LEU A 462 4.15 2.98 -17.12
C LEU A 462 3.43 2.57 -18.40
N SER A 463 3.49 3.38 -19.46
CA SER A 463 2.86 3.12 -20.76
C SER A 463 3.28 1.78 -21.39
N ARG A 464 4.56 1.38 -21.24
CA ARG A 464 5.11 0.13 -21.77
C ARG A 464 4.44 -1.08 -21.14
N TYR A 465 4.05 -2.05 -21.97
CA TYR A 465 3.37 -3.28 -21.54
C TYR A 465 4.04 -3.99 -20.35
N ALA A 466 5.38 -4.18 -20.40
CA ALA A 466 6.12 -4.82 -19.32
C ALA A 466 6.05 -4.03 -18.00
N MET A 467 6.16 -2.69 -18.06
CA MET A 467 6.07 -1.85 -16.86
C MET A 467 4.64 -1.81 -16.31
N ARG A 468 3.64 -1.77 -17.19
CA ARG A 468 2.22 -1.84 -16.83
C ARG A 468 1.90 -3.11 -16.07
N ILE A 469 2.42 -4.26 -16.49
CA ILE A 469 2.28 -5.53 -15.77
C ILE A 469 2.99 -5.49 -14.43
N SER A 470 4.22 -4.98 -14.36
CA SER A 470 4.95 -4.91 -13.09
C SER A 470 4.31 -3.96 -12.07
N ALA A 471 3.57 -2.96 -12.54
CA ALA A 471 2.91 -1.96 -11.70
C ALA A 471 1.41 -2.25 -11.47
N SER A 472 0.82 -3.29 -12.08
CA SER A 472 -0.64 -3.46 -12.15
C SER A 472 -1.32 -3.71 -10.81
N ASP A 473 -0.58 -4.21 -9.82
CA ASP A 473 -1.14 -4.58 -8.52
C ASP A 473 -1.34 -3.38 -7.58
N ILE A 474 -0.44 -2.39 -7.63
CA ILE A 474 -0.40 -1.30 -6.63
C ILE A 474 -0.15 0.04 -7.33
N LEU A 475 1.05 0.25 -7.87
CA LEU A 475 1.50 1.58 -8.32
C LEU A 475 0.64 2.18 -9.45
N LEU A 476 0.23 1.36 -10.43
CA LEU A 476 -0.62 1.85 -11.52
C LEU A 476 -2.03 2.22 -10.99
N PRO A 477 -2.74 1.33 -10.27
CA PRO A 477 -4.00 1.71 -9.61
C PRO A 477 -3.89 2.91 -8.65
N ASP A 478 -2.78 3.08 -7.93
CA ASP A 478 -2.55 4.25 -7.07
C ASP A 478 -2.48 5.55 -7.88
N LEU A 479 -1.73 5.58 -8.98
CA LEU A 479 -1.69 6.74 -9.88
C LEU A 479 -3.06 7.04 -10.50
N VAL A 480 -3.83 5.99 -10.83
CA VAL A 480 -5.18 6.12 -11.38
C VAL A 480 -6.16 6.65 -10.33
N SER A 481 -6.12 6.14 -9.10
CA SER A 481 -7.02 6.58 -8.03
C SER A 481 -6.71 8.01 -7.59
N GLU A 482 -5.43 8.39 -7.50
CA GLU A 482 -5.03 9.77 -7.21
C GLU A 482 -5.46 10.71 -8.33
N ARG A 483 -5.26 10.32 -9.59
CA ARG A 483 -5.77 11.09 -10.74
C ARG A 483 -7.29 11.26 -10.70
N ALA A 484 -8.04 10.20 -10.37
CA ALA A 484 -9.50 10.26 -10.23
C ALA A 484 -9.91 11.25 -9.12
N PHE A 485 -9.20 11.25 -8.00
CA PHE A 485 -9.44 12.18 -6.89
C PHE A 485 -9.21 13.64 -7.32
N LEU A 486 -8.11 13.91 -7.99
CA LEU A 486 -7.78 15.25 -8.50
C LEU A 486 -8.79 15.72 -9.55
N LEU A 487 -9.25 14.82 -10.43
CA LEU A 487 -10.32 15.15 -11.38
C LEU A 487 -11.63 15.50 -10.67
N ALA A 488 -12.01 14.78 -9.60
CA ALA A 488 -13.17 15.13 -8.80
C ALA A 488 -13.01 16.50 -8.11
N ALA A 489 -11.82 16.82 -7.61
CA ALA A 489 -11.50 18.12 -7.01
C ALA A 489 -11.60 19.28 -8.01
N MET A 490 -11.31 19.01 -9.29
CA MET A 490 -11.41 19.97 -10.40
C MET A 490 -12.78 19.94 -11.11
N ASP A 491 -13.82 19.41 -10.46
CA ASP A 491 -15.19 19.30 -10.98
C ASP A 491 -15.36 18.47 -12.26
N ARG A 492 -14.38 17.61 -12.58
CA ARG A 492 -14.39 16.68 -13.73
C ARG A 492 -14.93 15.31 -13.32
N HIS A 493 -16.10 15.28 -12.67
CA HIS A 493 -16.67 14.09 -12.01
C HIS A 493 -16.88 12.90 -12.94
N ALA A 494 -17.33 13.13 -14.17
CA ALA A 494 -17.54 12.03 -15.13
C ALA A 494 -16.22 11.32 -15.48
N GLU A 495 -15.14 12.07 -15.66
CA GLU A 495 -13.80 11.51 -15.89
C GLU A 495 -13.26 10.81 -14.64
N ALA A 496 -13.53 11.35 -13.44
CA ALA A 496 -13.16 10.71 -12.18
C ALA A 496 -13.83 9.33 -12.03
N SER A 497 -15.13 9.23 -12.31
CA SER A 497 -15.86 7.94 -12.34
C SER A 497 -15.31 6.99 -13.40
N ALA A 498 -14.94 7.49 -14.58
CA ALA A 498 -14.31 6.68 -15.62
C ALA A 498 -12.93 6.14 -15.22
N GLU A 499 -12.14 6.93 -14.49
CA GLU A 499 -10.87 6.48 -13.92
C GLU A 499 -11.08 5.38 -12.87
N LEU A 500 -12.01 5.58 -11.93
CA LEU A 500 -12.37 4.58 -10.92
C LEU A 500 -12.84 3.26 -11.54
N ALA A 501 -13.66 3.32 -12.59
CA ALA A 501 -14.15 2.15 -13.30
C ALA A 501 -13.02 1.33 -13.97
N SER A 502 -11.83 1.91 -14.13
CA SER A 502 -10.66 1.23 -14.68
C SER A 502 -9.79 0.51 -13.64
N LEU A 503 -10.09 0.67 -12.34
CA LEU A 503 -9.35 0.02 -11.27
C LEU A 503 -9.57 -1.50 -11.28
N PRO A 504 -8.51 -2.31 -11.11
CA PRO A 504 -8.66 -3.76 -11.09
C PRO A 504 -9.38 -4.21 -9.81
N PRO A 505 -10.19 -5.28 -9.84
CA PRO A 505 -10.91 -5.78 -8.66
C PRO A 505 -10.00 -6.16 -7.49
N ALA A 506 -8.78 -6.63 -7.79
CA ALA A 506 -7.79 -7.05 -6.79
C ALA A 506 -6.85 -5.92 -6.33
N TYR A 507 -7.21 -4.66 -6.55
CA TYR A 507 -6.47 -3.52 -6.02
C TYR A 507 -6.70 -3.41 -4.50
N PRO A 508 -5.66 -3.47 -3.66
CA PRO A 508 -5.82 -3.55 -2.19
C PRO A 508 -6.47 -2.32 -1.54
N TYR A 509 -6.53 -1.19 -2.26
CA TYR A 509 -7.15 0.05 -1.79
C TYR A 509 -8.35 0.46 -2.64
N LYS A 510 -9.00 -0.50 -3.33
CA LYS A 510 -10.14 -0.21 -4.21
C LYS A 510 -11.27 0.47 -3.46
N SER A 511 -11.66 -0.06 -2.30
CA SER A 511 -12.76 0.49 -1.51
C SER A 511 -12.43 1.90 -1.00
N ARG A 512 -11.17 2.14 -0.61
CA ARG A 512 -10.68 3.48 -0.26
C ARG A 512 -10.81 4.45 -1.43
N ALA A 513 -10.31 4.07 -2.61
CA ALA A 513 -10.33 4.92 -3.79
C ALA A 513 -11.77 5.27 -4.21
N LEU A 514 -12.66 4.28 -4.24
CA LEU A 514 -14.08 4.48 -4.56
C LEU A 514 -14.74 5.45 -3.57
N PHE A 515 -14.53 5.25 -2.27
CA PHE A 515 -15.10 6.08 -1.24
C PHE A 515 -14.61 7.53 -1.34
N ARG A 516 -13.28 7.74 -1.35
CA ARG A 516 -12.64 9.06 -1.35
C ARG A 516 -13.09 9.93 -2.53
N VAL A 517 -13.05 9.38 -3.74
CA VAL A 517 -13.38 10.12 -4.97
C VAL A 517 -14.87 10.45 -5.04
N ARG A 518 -15.74 9.54 -4.59
CA ARG A 518 -17.19 9.78 -4.58
C ARG A 518 -17.61 10.77 -3.52
N LEU A 519 -17.07 10.64 -2.32
CA LEU A 519 -17.32 11.59 -1.24
C LEU A 519 -16.97 13.00 -1.70
N LEU A 520 -15.77 13.18 -2.25
CA LEU A 520 -15.36 14.47 -2.77
C LEU A 520 -16.26 14.94 -3.92
N SER A 521 -16.63 14.06 -4.86
CA SER A 521 -17.51 14.43 -5.97
C SER A 521 -18.87 14.94 -5.50
N LEU A 522 -19.49 14.28 -4.52
CA LEU A 522 -20.78 14.69 -3.94
C LEU A 522 -20.64 16.05 -3.24
N VAL A 523 -19.59 16.22 -2.43
CA VAL A 523 -19.31 17.48 -1.74
C VAL A 523 -19.07 18.65 -2.72
N ARG A 524 -18.28 18.42 -3.77
CA ARG A 524 -18.00 19.42 -4.82
C ARG A 524 -19.24 19.81 -5.62
N GLN A 525 -20.18 18.86 -5.82
CA GLN A 525 -21.48 19.13 -6.44
C GLN A 525 -22.48 19.82 -5.50
N GLY A 526 -22.13 20.02 -4.22
CA GLY A 526 -23.01 20.59 -3.21
C GLY A 526 -24.03 19.61 -2.62
N ASP A 527 -23.96 18.32 -2.96
CA ASP A 527 -24.81 17.27 -2.42
C ASP A 527 -24.27 16.76 -1.08
N LEU A 528 -24.39 17.60 -0.05
CA LEU A 528 -23.92 17.24 1.29
C LEU A 528 -24.74 16.10 1.91
N GLN A 529 -26.04 16.00 1.61
CA GLN A 529 -26.86 14.91 2.12
C GLN A 529 -26.47 13.57 1.51
N GLY A 530 -26.30 13.50 0.18
CA GLY A 530 -25.79 12.29 -0.47
C GLY A 530 -24.39 11.91 0.02
N ALA A 531 -23.54 12.90 0.31
CA ALA A 531 -22.24 12.69 0.92
C ALA A 531 -22.36 12.09 2.34
N ALA A 532 -23.26 12.61 3.18
CA ALA A 532 -23.54 12.09 4.51
C ALA A 532 -24.11 10.66 4.46
N ASP A 533 -25.00 10.37 3.51
CA ASP A 533 -25.53 9.02 3.28
C ASP A 533 -24.43 8.04 2.83
N LEU A 534 -23.46 8.51 2.03
CA LEU A 534 -22.29 7.72 1.66
C LEU A 534 -21.38 7.46 2.86
N VAL A 535 -21.08 8.48 3.67
CA VAL A 535 -20.30 8.37 4.92
C VAL A 535 -20.96 7.37 5.87
N ALA A 536 -22.27 7.51 6.06
CA ALA A 536 -23.07 6.63 6.87
C ALA A 536 -22.95 5.19 6.35
N ARG A 537 -23.27 4.95 5.08
CA ARG A 537 -23.27 3.60 4.48
C ARG A 537 -21.92 2.93 4.42
N ALA A 538 -20.84 3.70 4.24
CA ALA A 538 -19.51 3.13 4.21
C ALA A 538 -19.31 2.37 5.51
N GLY A 539 -19.41 2.99 6.69
CA GLY A 539 -19.17 2.30 7.96
C GLY A 539 -17.77 1.66 8.09
N LEU A 540 -16.93 1.81 7.06
CA LEU A 540 -15.68 1.10 6.86
C LEU A 540 -14.55 1.77 7.65
N ASP A 541 -13.64 0.95 8.17
CA ASP A 541 -12.36 1.41 8.71
C ASP A 541 -11.30 1.48 7.59
N LEU A 542 -11.67 2.21 6.52
CA LEU A 542 -10.81 2.43 5.38
C LEU A 542 -9.53 3.16 5.81
N PRO A 543 -8.37 2.86 5.17
CA PRO A 543 -7.11 3.55 5.44
C PRO A 543 -7.12 4.94 4.76
N LEU A 544 -7.99 5.81 5.27
CA LEU A 544 -8.13 7.21 4.89
C LEU A 544 -6.92 8.01 5.38
N SER A 545 -6.55 9.07 4.68
CA SER A 545 -5.62 10.06 5.23
C SER A 545 -6.32 10.91 6.30
N SER A 546 -5.54 11.66 7.09
CA SER A 546 -6.06 12.65 8.05
C SER A 546 -7.02 13.65 7.40
N ARG A 547 -6.69 14.10 6.18
CA ARG A 547 -7.48 15.04 5.36
C ARG A 547 -8.80 14.42 4.91
N ASP A 548 -8.77 13.18 4.45
CA ASP A 548 -10.00 12.46 4.06
C ASP A 548 -10.90 12.22 5.27
N GLU A 549 -10.33 11.91 6.46
CA GLU A 549 -11.11 11.82 7.71
C GLU A 549 -11.73 13.15 8.09
N MET A 550 -10.96 14.24 8.03
CA MET A 550 -11.47 15.58 8.30
C MET A 550 -12.66 15.92 7.38
N LEU A 551 -12.59 15.54 6.10
CA LEU A 551 -13.71 15.69 5.17
C LEU A 551 -14.93 14.87 5.61
N VAL A 552 -14.75 13.60 5.97
CA VAL A 552 -15.81 12.71 6.46
C VAL A 552 -16.49 13.30 7.70
N ASP A 553 -15.70 13.71 8.69
CA ASP A 553 -16.20 14.23 9.96
C ASP A 553 -16.90 15.59 9.75
N THR A 554 -16.34 16.45 8.89
CA THR A 554 -16.95 17.73 8.51
C THR A 554 -18.30 17.54 7.83
N VAL A 555 -18.40 16.62 6.87
CA VAL A 555 -19.68 16.31 6.19
C VAL A 555 -20.73 15.87 7.20
N ARG A 556 -20.39 14.92 8.09
CA ARG A 556 -21.30 14.45 9.14
C ARG A 556 -21.75 15.58 10.07
N ALA A 557 -20.82 16.40 10.54
CA ALA A 557 -21.11 17.51 11.45
C ALA A 557 -21.91 18.64 10.78
N ALA A 558 -21.73 18.83 9.46
CA ALA A 558 -22.47 19.83 8.69
C ALA A 558 -23.92 19.41 8.40
N THR A 559 -24.19 18.12 8.18
CA THR A 559 -25.54 17.63 7.81
C THR A 559 -26.37 17.16 8.99
N SER A 560 -25.73 16.62 10.02
CA SER A 560 -26.41 15.98 11.15
C SER A 560 -25.69 16.32 12.46
N PRO A 561 -25.62 17.62 12.82
CA PRO A 561 -24.85 18.10 13.98
C PRO A 561 -25.25 17.43 15.29
N GLU A 562 -26.51 17.08 15.44
CA GLU A 562 -27.07 16.35 16.60
C GLU A 562 -26.50 14.92 16.75
N THR A 563 -26.06 14.30 15.66
CA THR A 563 -25.49 12.94 15.66
C THR A 563 -23.95 12.92 15.60
N ALA A 564 -23.32 14.07 15.42
CA ALA A 564 -21.86 14.17 15.28
C ALA A 564 -21.12 13.74 16.56
N GLY A 565 -21.78 13.89 17.72
CA GLY A 565 -21.24 13.63 19.04
C GLY A 565 -20.95 14.92 19.80
N ALA A 566 -21.14 14.90 21.12
CA ALA A 566 -20.84 16.04 21.98
C ALA A 566 -19.33 16.36 21.91
N GLY A 567 -18.99 17.57 21.44
CA GLY A 567 -17.62 18.04 21.31
C GLY A 567 -16.98 17.87 19.94
N GLU A 568 -17.60 17.11 19.02
CA GLU A 568 -17.03 16.86 17.68
C GLU A 568 -16.95 18.15 16.85
N ILE A 569 -18.01 18.97 16.85
CA ILE A 569 -18.01 20.25 16.13
C ILE A 569 -16.94 21.21 16.68
N PRO A 570 -16.84 21.47 18.00
CA PRO A 570 -15.73 22.22 18.57
C PRO A 570 -14.35 21.64 18.23
N ARG A 571 -14.18 20.31 18.25
CA ARG A 571 -12.92 19.66 17.88
C ARG A 571 -12.55 20.00 16.43
N LEU A 572 -13.45 19.77 15.49
CA LEU A 572 -13.21 20.02 14.06
C LEU A 572 -12.84 21.48 13.81
N LYS A 573 -13.60 22.42 14.37
CA LYS A 573 -13.33 23.86 14.25
C LYS A 573 -11.97 24.24 14.85
N ARG A 574 -11.61 23.65 15.99
CA ARG A 574 -10.30 23.88 16.64
C ARG A 574 -9.16 23.30 15.81
N GLU A 575 -9.28 22.08 15.30
CA GLU A 575 -8.26 21.43 14.47
C GLU A 575 -8.01 22.24 13.19
N LEU A 576 -9.08 22.70 12.52
CA LEU A 576 -8.99 23.59 11.36
C LEU A 576 -8.45 24.99 11.72
N ARG A 577 -8.63 25.47 12.94
CA ARG A 577 -8.04 26.74 13.40
C ARG A 577 -6.54 26.61 13.68
N THR A 578 -6.14 25.52 14.32
CA THR A 578 -4.76 25.30 14.77
C THR A 578 -3.85 24.80 13.64
N TYR A 579 -4.38 24.01 12.71
CA TYR A 579 -3.59 23.37 11.67
C TYR A 579 -3.89 23.95 10.28
N ALA A 580 -3.19 25.04 9.96
CA ALA A 580 -3.39 25.83 8.75
C ALA A 580 -3.31 25.04 7.41
N PRO A 581 -2.40 24.06 7.23
CA PRO A 581 -2.36 23.26 6.00
C PRO A 581 -3.68 22.51 5.74
N LEU A 582 -4.26 21.89 6.78
CA LEU A 582 -5.53 21.16 6.67
C LEU A 582 -6.71 22.10 6.38
N ARG A 583 -6.74 23.30 6.98
CA ARG A 583 -7.76 24.31 6.65
C ARG A 583 -7.69 24.72 5.19
N ARG A 584 -6.51 25.07 4.68
CA ARG A 584 -6.33 25.43 3.26
C ARG A 584 -6.78 24.30 2.33
N TRP A 585 -6.51 23.05 2.74
CA TRP A 585 -6.99 21.89 2.03
C TRP A 585 -8.52 21.82 2.00
N MET A 586 -9.20 21.98 3.15
CA MET A 586 -10.66 22.01 3.19
C MET A 586 -11.27 23.16 2.38
N GLU A 587 -10.66 24.34 2.40
CA GLU A 587 -11.08 25.50 1.59
C GLU A 587 -10.99 25.20 0.08
N THR A 588 -9.99 24.43 -0.35
CA THR A 588 -9.80 24.06 -1.76
C THR A 588 -10.74 22.93 -2.19
N PHE A 589 -10.77 21.84 -1.41
CA PHE A 589 -11.43 20.59 -1.78
C PHE A 589 -12.91 20.56 -1.39
N ALA A 590 -13.31 21.21 -0.31
CA ALA A 590 -14.65 21.10 0.25
C ALA A 590 -15.20 22.43 0.82
N PRO A 591 -15.14 23.55 0.07
CA PRO A 591 -15.53 24.86 0.58
C PRO A 591 -16.99 24.90 1.07
N GLY A 592 -17.90 24.18 0.40
CA GLY A 592 -19.31 24.09 0.79
C GLY A 592 -19.52 23.38 2.13
N ALA A 593 -18.83 22.26 2.36
CA ALA A 593 -18.89 21.52 3.62
C ALA A 593 -18.26 22.31 4.77
N LEU A 594 -17.13 22.98 4.52
CA LEU A 594 -16.48 23.86 5.50
C LEU A 594 -17.41 25.03 5.90
N THR A 595 -18.01 25.70 4.91
CA THR A 595 -18.96 26.79 5.17
C THR A 595 -20.17 26.32 5.98
N ALA A 596 -20.68 25.12 5.68
CA ALA A 596 -21.79 24.52 6.43
C ALA A 596 -21.39 24.23 7.89
N LEU A 597 -20.22 23.63 8.13
CA LEU A 597 -19.67 23.41 9.47
C LEU A 597 -19.47 24.72 10.25
N GLU A 598 -18.97 25.77 9.61
CA GLU A 598 -18.76 27.07 10.27
C GLU A 598 -20.08 27.70 10.74
N ARG A 599 -21.18 27.48 10.01
CA ARG A 599 -22.53 27.93 10.38
C ARG A 599 -23.18 27.10 11.48
N THR A 600 -22.77 25.84 11.64
CA THR A 600 -23.24 25.00 12.75
C THR A 600 -22.84 25.65 14.07
N SER A 601 -23.81 25.92 14.94
CA SER A 601 -23.55 26.52 16.25
C SER A 601 -22.54 25.68 17.03
N GLU A 602 -21.58 26.34 17.69
CA GLU A 602 -20.76 25.67 18.71
C GLU A 602 -21.58 25.37 19.97
N GLU A 603 -22.63 26.15 20.20
CA GLU A 603 -23.69 25.87 21.16
C GLU A 603 -24.61 24.79 20.55
N THR A 604 -24.09 23.57 20.39
CA THR A 604 -24.96 22.41 20.62
C THR A 604 -25.42 22.59 22.07
N PRO A 605 -26.72 22.73 22.38
CA PRO A 605 -27.15 23.04 23.73
C PRO A 605 -26.73 21.90 24.66
N LEU A 606 -25.56 22.07 25.28
CA LEU A 606 -25.09 21.27 26.40
C LEU A 606 -26.12 21.31 27.53
N GLU A 607 -26.94 22.36 27.58
CA GLU A 607 -28.12 22.45 28.46
C GLU A 607 -29.23 21.46 28.08
N ALA A 608 -29.53 21.26 26.79
CA ALA A 608 -30.55 20.28 26.38
C ALA A 608 -30.09 18.83 26.59
N VAL A 609 -28.80 18.55 26.35
CA VAL A 609 -28.22 17.22 26.64
C VAL A 609 -28.06 17.00 28.14
N LYS A 610 -27.71 18.04 28.92
CA LYS A 610 -27.74 17.95 30.38
C LYS A 610 -29.16 17.71 30.88
N ASP A 611 -30.17 18.37 30.33
CA ASP A 611 -31.56 18.14 30.74
C ASP A 611 -32.02 16.72 30.39
N GLU A 612 -31.64 16.17 29.24
CA GLU A 612 -31.91 14.77 28.89
C GLU A 612 -31.13 13.78 29.76
N ASP A 613 -29.84 14.00 30.01
CA ASP A 613 -29.02 13.16 30.88
C ASP A 613 -29.51 13.22 32.34
N THR A 614 -29.86 14.40 32.84
CA THR A 614 -30.40 14.58 34.20
C THR A 614 -31.76 13.89 34.32
N ARG A 615 -32.61 14.00 33.28
CA ARG A 615 -33.91 13.33 33.26
C ARG A 615 -33.78 11.81 33.13
N ALA A 616 -32.79 11.32 32.38
CA ALA A 616 -32.48 9.89 32.28
C ALA A 616 -31.89 9.34 33.59
N GLU A 617 -31.06 10.11 34.29
CA GLU A 617 -30.59 9.78 35.65
C GLU A 617 -31.75 9.76 36.66
N GLU A 618 -32.65 10.74 36.61
CA GLU A 618 -33.87 10.78 37.44
C GLU A 618 -34.79 9.58 37.16
N GLU A 619 -34.98 9.21 35.89
CA GLU A 619 -35.79 8.06 35.49
C GLU A 619 -35.15 6.73 35.91
N ALA A 620 -33.83 6.57 35.76
CA ALA A 620 -33.09 5.40 36.21
C ALA A 620 -33.13 5.24 37.75
N LEU A 621 -33.01 6.36 38.49
CA LEU A 621 -33.17 6.36 39.94
C LEU A 621 -34.60 5.99 40.35
N ALA A 622 -35.61 6.49 39.64
CA ALA A 622 -37.00 6.14 39.87
C ALA A 622 -37.30 4.65 39.58
N GLU A 623 -36.72 4.07 38.52
CA GLU A 623 -36.81 2.64 38.23
C GLU A 623 -36.13 1.80 39.31
N GLU A 624 -34.94 2.18 39.77
CA GLU A 624 -34.24 1.47 40.84
C GLU A 624 -35.05 1.53 42.15
N GLU A 625 -35.64 2.67 42.47
CA GLU A 625 -36.51 2.84 43.63
C GLU A 625 -37.79 2.00 43.51
N ALA A 626 -38.41 1.92 42.33
CA ALA A 626 -39.57 1.07 42.07
C ALA A 626 -39.25 -0.42 42.22
N VAL A 627 -38.10 -0.88 41.71
CA VAL A 627 -37.62 -2.26 41.90
C VAL A 627 -37.37 -2.55 43.38
N ARG A 628 -36.75 -1.61 44.10
CA ARG A 628 -36.46 -1.75 45.53
C ARG A 628 -37.74 -1.75 46.37
N ALA A 629 -38.76 -0.99 45.99
CA ALA A 629 -40.09 -0.98 46.60
C ALA A 629 -40.85 -2.29 46.32
N GLY A 630 -40.82 -2.79 45.09
CA GLY A 630 -41.41 -4.08 44.73
C GLY A 630 -40.80 -5.26 45.50
N ALA A 631 -39.47 -5.28 45.66
CA ALA A 631 -38.79 -6.30 46.45
C ALA A 631 -39.19 -6.28 47.94
N ARG A 632 -39.41 -5.09 48.53
CA ARG A 632 -39.92 -4.97 49.91
C ARG A 632 -41.36 -5.47 50.06
N GLY A 633 -42.20 -5.28 49.04
CA GLY A 633 -43.58 -5.77 49.04
C GLY A 633 -43.69 -7.30 49.06
N VAL A 634 -42.80 -8.00 48.36
CA VAL A 634 -42.77 -9.47 48.32
C VAL A 634 -42.34 -10.07 49.66
N VAL A 635 -41.39 -9.43 50.37
CA VAL A 635 -40.91 -9.90 51.68
C VAL A 635 -41.94 -9.74 52.81
N LEU A 636 -42.89 -8.82 52.68
CA LEU A 636 -43.97 -8.64 53.66
C LEU A 636 -45.21 -9.51 53.38
N ALA A 637 -45.31 -10.10 52.19
CA ALA A 637 -46.42 -10.98 51.78
C ALA A 637 -46.12 -12.48 51.96
N SER A 638 -44.88 -12.82 52.34
CA SER A 638 -44.41 -14.16 52.72
C SER A 638 -44.13 -14.22 54.21
#